data_AF-A0A939YD47-F1
#
_entry.id   AF-A0A939YD47-F1
#
_cell.length_a   1.000
_cell.length_b   1.000
_cell.length_c   1.000
_cell.angle_alpha   90.00
_cell.angle_beta   90.00
_cell.angle_gamma   90.00
#
_symmetry.space_group_name_H-M   'P 1'
#
loop_
_entity.id
_entity.type
_entity.pdbx_description
1 polymer ?
#
loop_
_entity_poly.entity_id
_entity_poly.type
_entity_poly.pdbx_seq_one_letter_code
_entity_poly.pdbx_strand_id
1 'polypeptide(L)'
;MKEVENVNDNLNNFFNQDIEGDAEVNEELNNLQDQLNNEPEQQNQAAPNQEHIDLNQLFRQGARRANQRQVAELRRRQQQERERQAAERRQQESNAEAVRNLYRQGRNEMVEKADQGYKPITDFYALDNDFPIPDGLSREVISAAVIGALMDRTLLQDLVPDMIKEAGSIENLQKYFVTEVFSNGQIDGRLNPVFNTALNRVSAAINDYANGRQNKIKGYLEAYATYTASSVGNMGVSAGLSSDALTPEQKSYQFCKEFVIDGPLRVEPKVTYYTDINEKKLTSYSKQLDSLKAAERSKQRLINDVGRLTRQEKEEIVGEMLLDSIIANMGSIQQKQHQEAVQKNRENTFRNIGLTEADDNWNRYTQNQNNIFSQKAEEASYIINNNTISEFDVLMSVPYGRDALKAAYMDKIKQSDIYRNIVNSENPKTMIDNLMIADHETQKGINALSGIEIPAQFKEMAKTINAGCRPELETQLTKLNAEMADLAMGHHNANDPFWADQEEFNDFSRDSVLEKAKLIDDLYQMVKKNDTLNGSRNYGDMKRALKELRDYTKALAMDDRPIGGEERVDYTKLVNKVNKLADHYLMNKDNLDKPSSLQKVAGVRKMKKVLLSTLHNIEWAENITENKITEEFFGDKFKLHDSLDPSNDSNKAFYGDKYRDRQSRAIHGVPCNKFSTTRSAGTSIAIMALAATGKYSFEDLMDPRFYREEKQAMYDEVIQTLKNGDDPANREKVARWIHDGRKVTDGMLDEQVKKTDFKNVDIYHDKQFTMLLHMYKARFDVEQEMFHIREDYIKIAKQADPNFRTMNDAKVLWTPMMEIAQSMERLKKATITASTSRTPTTVKTATSEVIGNTEIIRRNLEIMDQKKQMSMNTHVNDWFNEADHAQMGFVTGSLPSALAPKLGIIESNPQYVKPLLPKMLDGSFMKKTKYEPDFAHGKLVVTEGFPAEETIRIEAENQSFLKKTDEAIKRLELGKDMYTSKKEFVRDSAYAIFGQMYRAAGNKTPVDANTGKRLSLEEFMEKQLSLGVFEKSLKSKKNPKAFTNPENIAKMAKNKTRINKIIKSNAIKNREHLAKKSNKKMVQNKTVQNRTVQSI
;
A
#
# COMPACT_ATOMS: atom_id res chain seq x y z
N MET A 1 -36.91 14.17 18.29
CA MET A 1 -37.91 15.20 18.66
C MET A 1 -39.15 14.61 19.32
N LYS A 2 -39.76 13.54 18.79
CA LYS A 2 -40.91 12.86 19.45
C LYS A 2 -40.60 12.18 20.80
N GLU A 3 -39.34 11.87 21.11
CA GLU A 3 -38.95 11.30 22.42
C GLU A 3 -38.69 12.36 23.50
N VAL A 4 -38.54 13.64 23.14
CA VAL A 4 -38.37 14.74 24.12
C VAL A 4 -39.72 15.32 24.54
N GLU A 5 -40.73 15.28 23.65
CA GLU A 5 -42.13 15.61 24.00
C GLU A 5 -42.72 14.58 25.00
N ASN A 6 -42.41 13.29 24.85
CA ASN A 6 -42.90 12.24 25.76
C ASN A 6 -42.31 12.30 27.19
N VAL A 7 -41.17 12.95 27.40
CA VAL A 7 -40.59 13.12 28.75
C VAL A 7 -41.19 14.35 29.44
N ASN A 8 -41.53 15.40 28.69
CA ASN A 8 -42.21 16.59 29.22
C ASN A 8 -43.67 16.33 29.56
N ASP A 9 -44.38 15.49 28.79
CA ASP A 9 -45.76 15.11 29.08
C ASP A 9 -45.86 14.18 30.29
N ASN A 10 -44.87 13.32 30.53
CA ASN A 10 -44.82 12.48 31.73
C ASN A 10 -44.42 13.27 33.00
N LEU A 11 -43.59 14.32 32.88
CA LEU A 11 -43.27 15.21 34.00
C LEU A 11 -44.45 16.12 34.37
N ASN A 12 -45.18 16.65 33.39
CA ASN A 12 -46.38 17.45 33.65
C ASN A 12 -47.54 16.61 34.22
N ASN A 13 -47.67 15.33 33.83
CA ASN A 13 -48.64 14.42 34.44
C ASN A 13 -48.26 14.02 35.87
N PHE A 14 -46.96 13.93 36.19
CA PHE A 14 -46.50 13.64 37.56
C PHE A 14 -46.73 14.83 38.51
N PHE A 15 -46.52 16.06 38.04
CA PHE A 15 -46.81 17.26 38.85
C PHE A 15 -48.31 17.58 38.97
N ASN A 16 -49.14 17.19 38.00
CA ASN A 16 -50.59 17.38 38.11
C ASN A 16 -51.28 16.34 39.02
N GLN A 17 -50.72 15.12 39.15
CA GLN A 17 -51.26 14.11 40.08
C GLN A 17 -51.04 14.46 41.56
N ASP A 18 -49.95 15.15 41.90
CA ASP A 18 -49.72 15.61 43.29
C ASP A 18 -50.60 16.83 43.66
N ILE A 19 -51.06 17.61 42.68
CA ILE A 19 -51.95 18.76 42.91
C ILE A 19 -53.42 18.32 43.02
N GLU A 20 -53.84 17.27 42.32
CA GLU A 20 -55.19 16.70 42.44
C GLU A 20 -55.40 15.97 43.79
N GLY A 21 -54.36 15.34 44.35
CA GLY A 21 -54.42 14.71 45.68
C GLY A 21 -54.58 15.71 46.84
N ASP A 22 -53.98 16.90 46.74
CA ASP A 22 -54.12 17.96 47.74
C ASP A 22 -55.45 18.74 47.62
N ALA A 23 -56.11 18.68 46.46
CA ALA A 23 -57.45 19.23 46.25
C ALA A 23 -58.54 18.30 46.81
N GLU A 24 -58.46 16.98 46.60
CA GLU A 24 -59.43 16.00 47.15
C GLU A 24 -59.42 15.97 48.68
N VAL A 25 -58.25 16.09 49.32
CA VAL A 25 -58.14 16.10 50.80
C VAL A 25 -58.72 17.39 51.40
N ASN A 26 -58.62 18.53 50.69
CA ASN A 26 -59.22 19.79 51.14
C ASN A 26 -60.74 19.84 50.87
N GLU A 27 -61.23 19.16 49.84
CA GLU A 27 -62.67 19.06 49.55
C GLU A 27 -63.39 18.08 50.50
N GLU A 28 -62.76 16.96 50.91
CA GLU A 28 -63.28 16.08 51.97
C GLU A 28 -63.29 16.76 53.35
N LEU A 29 -62.29 17.58 53.69
CA LEU A 29 -62.24 18.33 54.94
C LEU A 29 -63.29 19.44 55.01
N ASN A 30 -63.56 20.12 53.89
CA ASN A 30 -64.63 21.13 53.82
C ASN A 30 -66.02 20.48 53.84
N ASN A 31 -66.20 19.31 53.20
CA ASN A 31 -67.47 18.56 53.27
C ASN A 31 -67.76 17.99 54.67
N LEU A 32 -66.74 17.59 55.45
CA LEU A 32 -66.89 17.19 56.86
C LEU A 32 -67.23 18.38 57.77
N GLN A 33 -66.74 19.57 57.45
CA GLN A 33 -67.02 20.80 58.20
C GLN A 33 -68.45 21.31 57.93
N ASP A 34 -68.96 21.16 56.71
CA ASP A 34 -70.32 21.54 56.34
C ASP A 34 -71.38 20.50 56.76
N GLN A 35 -71.02 19.22 56.88
CA GLN A 35 -71.87 18.19 57.51
C GLN A 35 -72.02 18.35 59.03
N LEU A 36 -71.07 19.03 59.70
CA LEU A 36 -71.16 19.35 61.13
C LEU A 36 -71.97 20.62 61.42
N ASN A 37 -72.26 21.44 60.41
CA ASN A 37 -72.91 22.74 60.57
C ASN A 37 -74.40 22.76 60.15
N ASN A 38 -74.96 21.66 59.65
CA ASN A 38 -76.37 21.58 59.26
C ASN A 38 -77.14 20.51 60.03
N GLU A 39 -78.29 20.94 60.57
CA GLU A 39 -79.43 20.21 61.15
C GLU A 39 -79.52 20.01 62.70
N PRO A 40 -80.74 20.16 63.28
CA PRO A 40 -81.03 21.35 64.09
C PRO A 40 -81.51 21.06 65.52
N GLU A 41 -81.52 22.13 66.33
CA GLU A 41 -82.21 22.22 67.62
C GLU A 41 -83.70 21.84 67.51
N GLN A 42 -84.18 20.95 68.41
CA GLN A 42 -85.29 21.31 69.31
C GLN A 42 -85.49 20.34 70.49
N GLN A 43 -85.72 20.98 71.64
CA GLN A 43 -86.41 20.54 72.87
C GLN A 43 -85.60 20.03 74.09
N ASN A 44 -85.33 20.98 75.00
CA ASN A 44 -85.93 21.06 76.35
C ASN A 44 -86.14 19.77 77.18
N GLN A 45 -85.35 19.57 78.26
CA GLN A 45 -85.75 19.75 79.69
C GLN A 45 -84.82 19.01 80.68
N ALA A 46 -84.51 19.74 81.76
CA ALA A 46 -84.35 19.30 83.16
C ALA A 46 -83.17 18.39 83.63
N ALA A 47 -82.21 19.06 84.29
CA ALA A 47 -81.66 18.75 85.63
C ALA A 47 -80.75 17.50 85.82
N PRO A 48 -79.99 17.40 86.94
CA PRO A 48 -78.55 17.58 86.94
C PRO A 48 -77.77 16.29 87.25
N ASN A 49 -76.54 16.15 86.75
CA ASN A 49 -75.57 15.27 87.39
C ASN A 49 -74.15 15.83 87.24
N GLN A 50 -73.66 16.32 88.37
CA GLN A 50 -72.50 17.16 88.54
C GLN A 50 -71.32 16.27 88.96
N GLU A 51 -70.83 15.42 88.04
CA GLU A 51 -69.60 14.64 88.26
C GLU A 51 -68.85 14.25 86.96
N HIS A 52 -69.36 14.61 85.77
CA HIS A 52 -68.71 14.30 84.48
C HIS A 52 -68.02 15.49 83.79
N ILE A 53 -67.98 16.67 84.43
CA ILE A 53 -67.48 17.92 83.81
C ILE A 53 -65.94 18.05 83.90
N ASP A 54 -65.28 17.43 84.87
CA ASP A 54 -63.81 17.60 85.05
C ASP A 54 -62.96 16.78 84.06
N LEU A 55 -63.45 15.64 83.54
CA LEU A 55 -62.68 14.84 82.57
C LEU A 55 -62.74 15.43 81.14
N ASN A 56 -63.87 16.03 80.77
CA ASN A 56 -64.07 16.64 79.44
C ASN A 56 -63.34 17.98 79.28
N GLN A 57 -63.14 18.74 80.38
CA GLN A 57 -62.31 19.94 80.34
C GLN A 57 -60.81 19.62 80.18
N LEU A 58 -60.33 18.53 80.79
CA LEU A 58 -58.95 18.05 80.63
C LEU A 58 -58.67 17.51 79.21
N PHE A 59 -59.62 16.78 78.60
CA PHE A 59 -59.51 16.34 77.21
C PHE A 59 -59.54 17.51 76.21
N ARG A 60 -60.41 18.51 76.43
CA ARG A 60 -60.46 19.73 75.60
C ARG A 60 -59.21 20.61 75.75
N GLN A 61 -58.60 20.67 76.93
CA GLN A 61 -57.30 21.35 77.11
C GLN A 61 -56.13 20.57 76.50
N GLY A 62 -56.14 19.23 76.58
CA GLY A 62 -55.16 18.36 75.93
C GLY A 62 -55.22 18.46 74.41
N ALA A 63 -56.43 18.41 73.82
CA ALA A 63 -56.64 18.56 72.39
C ALA A 63 -56.29 19.97 71.89
N ARG A 64 -56.58 21.04 72.66
CA ARG A 64 -56.15 22.41 72.32
C ARG A 64 -54.64 22.57 72.37
N ARG A 65 -53.95 21.97 73.34
CA ARG A 65 -52.48 21.98 73.41
C ARG A 65 -51.83 21.14 72.31
N ALA A 66 -52.42 20.01 71.94
CA ALA A 66 -51.96 19.18 70.83
C ALA A 66 -52.15 19.89 69.48
N ASN A 67 -53.30 20.52 69.26
CA ASN A 67 -53.60 21.28 68.04
C ASN A 67 -52.75 22.57 67.96
N GLN A 68 -52.54 23.28 69.08
CA GLN A 68 -51.59 24.40 69.14
C GLN A 68 -50.14 23.97 68.84
N ARG A 69 -49.72 22.78 69.27
CA ARG A 69 -48.40 22.22 68.92
C ARG A 69 -48.33 21.85 67.44
N GLN A 70 -49.37 21.22 66.88
CA GLN A 70 -49.44 20.92 65.45
C GLN A 70 -49.43 22.19 64.59
N VAL A 71 -50.20 23.23 64.94
CA VAL A 71 -50.18 24.51 64.21
C VAL A 71 -48.85 25.24 64.35
N ALA A 72 -48.22 25.21 65.54
CA ALA A 72 -46.88 25.78 65.73
C ALA A 72 -45.81 25.02 64.94
N GLU A 73 -45.91 23.69 64.85
CA GLU A 73 -44.99 22.85 64.08
C GLU A 73 -45.22 23.00 62.56
N LEU A 74 -46.47 23.13 62.11
CA LEU A 74 -46.82 23.41 60.72
C LEU A 74 -46.31 24.79 60.29
N ARG A 75 -46.47 25.83 61.13
CA ARG A 75 -45.89 27.16 60.90
C ARG A 75 -44.38 27.13 60.86
N ARG A 76 -43.74 26.34 61.73
CA ARG A 76 -42.29 26.15 61.73
C ARG A 76 -41.81 25.43 60.46
N ARG A 77 -42.54 24.42 59.96
CA ARG A 77 -42.26 23.77 58.67
C ARG A 77 -42.42 24.71 57.49
N GLN A 78 -43.54 25.46 57.42
CA GLN A 78 -43.74 26.48 56.38
C GLN A 78 -42.66 27.58 56.41
N GLN A 79 -42.19 27.97 57.60
CA GLN A 79 -41.12 28.94 57.73
C GLN A 79 -39.76 28.38 57.32
N GLN A 80 -39.45 27.13 57.70
CA GLN A 80 -38.26 26.41 57.22
C GLN A 80 -38.27 26.20 55.71
N GLU A 81 -39.43 25.97 55.11
CA GLU A 81 -39.58 25.80 53.68
C GLU A 81 -39.46 27.12 52.92
N ARG A 82 -40.00 28.22 53.45
CA ARG A 82 -39.74 29.57 52.94
C ARG A 82 -38.26 29.95 53.05
N GLU A 83 -37.60 29.59 54.16
CA GLU A 83 -36.16 29.81 54.35
C GLU A 83 -35.33 28.96 53.41
N ARG A 84 -35.71 27.69 53.16
CA ARG A 84 -35.07 26.81 52.18
C ARG A 84 -35.24 27.34 50.76
N GLN A 85 -36.45 27.72 50.36
CA GLN A 85 -36.71 28.32 49.05
C GLN A 85 -35.98 29.65 48.89
N ALA A 86 -35.89 30.48 49.94
CA ALA A 86 -35.11 31.71 49.92
C ALA A 86 -33.60 31.43 49.83
N ALA A 87 -33.09 30.40 50.50
CA ALA A 87 -31.70 29.97 50.43
C ALA A 87 -31.35 29.39 49.05
N GLU A 88 -32.21 28.55 48.48
CA GLU A 88 -32.09 28.02 47.11
C GLU A 88 -32.12 29.16 46.08
N ARG A 89 -33.01 30.15 46.23
CA ARG A 89 -33.01 31.35 45.38
C ARG A 89 -31.72 32.16 45.50
N ARG A 90 -31.21 32.38 46.73
CA ARG A 90 -29.92 33.08 46.94
C ARG A 90 -28.75 32.31 46.34
N GLN A 91 -28.76 30.97 46.43
CA GLN A 91 -27.73 30.12 45.83
C GLN A 91 -27.81 30.15 44.29
N GLN A 92 -29.02 30.10 43.72
CA GLN A 92 -29.24 30.24 42.28
C GLN A 92 -28.81 31.63 41.78
N GLU A 93 -29.12 32.70 42.51
CA GLU A 93 -28.67 34.06 42.20
C GLU A 93 -27.15 34.20 42.29
N SER A 94 -26.52 33.64 43.33
CA SER A 94 -25.07 33.60 43.50
C SER A 94 -24.38 32.82 42.37
N ASN A 95 -24.93 31.67 41.99
CA ASN A 95 -24.40 30.87 40.87
C ASN A 95 -24.56 31.61 39.55
N ALA A 96 -25.73 32.23 39.30
CA ALA A 96 -25.97 33.02 38.11
C ALA A 96 -25.03 34.24 38.04
N GLU A 97 -24.77 34.91 39.16
CA GLU A 97 -23.83 36.03 39.23
C GLU A 97 -22.38 35.60 39.02
N ALA A 98 -21.97 34.45 39.55
CA ALA A 98 -20.68 33.85 39.24
C ALA A 98 -20.54 33.53 37.75
N VAL A 99 -21.57 32.94 37.11
CA VAL A 99 -21.58 32.66 35.67
C VAL A 99 -21.49 33.94 34.84
N ARG A 100 -22.23 35.00 35.19
CA ARG A 100 -22.15 36.30 34.51
C ARG A 100 -20.78 36.96 34.65
N ASN A 101 -20.17 36.89 35.84
CA ASN A 101 -18.84 37.43 36.07
C ASN A 101 -17.78 36.68 35.26
N LEU A 102 -17.85 35.34 35.23
CA LEU A 102 -16.99 34.51 34.38
C LEU A 102 -17.18 34.83 32.90
N TYR A 103 -18.42 34.99 32.44
CA TYR A 103 -18.72 35.36 31.06
C TYR A 103 -18.17 36.74 30.69
N ARG A 104 -18.33 37.74 31.57
CA ARG A 104 -17.77 39.08 31.38
C ARG A 104 -16.25 39.08 31.37
N GLN A 105 -15.63 38.35 32.32
CA GLN A 105 -14.19 38.22 32.42
C GLN A 105 -13.61 37.55 31.17
N GLY A 106 -14.19 36.43 30.73
CA GLY A 106 -13.74 35.72 29.53
C GLY A 106 -13.76 36.61 28.27
N ARG A 107 -14.77 37.47 28.11
CA ARG A 107 -14.84 38.43 26.99
C ARG A 107 -13.80 39.53 27.06
N ASN A 108 -13.57 40.08 28.26
CA ASN A 108 -12.50 41.04 28.46
C ASN A 108 -11.14 40.42 28.12
N GLU A 109 -10.89 39.19 28.57
CA GLU A 109 -9.69 38.43 28.23
C GLU A 109 -9.58 38.15 26.72
N MET A 110 -10.68 37.86 26.03
CA MET A 110 -10.67 37.64 24.57
C MET A 110 -10.33 38.91 23.79
N VAL A 111 -10.94 40.05 24.14
CA VAL A 111 -10.63 41.34 23.51
C VAL A 111 -9.20 41.76 23.85
N GLU A 112 -8.76 41.58 25.10
CA GLU A 112 -7.40 41.88 25.53
C GLU A 112 -6.38 41.00 24.80
N LYS A 113 -6.58 39.67 24.72
CA LYS A 113 -5.74 38.76 23.93
C LYS A 113 -5.72 39.14 22.44
N ALA A 114 -6.86 39.56 21.88
CA ALA A 114 -6.94 40.03 20.49
C ALA A 114 -6.25 41.39 20.25
N ASP A 115 -5.97 42.14 21.32
CA ASP A 115 -5.29 43.44 21.29
C ASP A 115 -3.81 43.34 21.80
N GLN A 116 -3.41 42.25 22.48
CA GLN A 116 -2.04 41.96 22.93
C GLN A 116 -1.06 41.63 21.77
N GLY A 117 -1.56 41.36 20.56
CA GLY A 117 -0.74 41.10 19.37
C GLY A 117 0.07 39.80 19.44
N TYR A 118 1.26 39.77 18.82
CA TYR A 118 2.08 38.55 18.66
C TYR A 118 3.30 38.49 19.58
N LYS A 119 3.31 39.27 20.67
CA LYS A 119 4.46 39.39 21.58
C LYS A 119 4.99 38.04 22.10
N PRO A 120 4.15 37.06 22.52
CA PRO A 120 4.66 35.75 22.95
C PRO A 120 5.43 35.00 21.85
N ILE A 121 5.07 35.18 20.58
CA ILE A 121 5.71 34.50 19.44
C ILE A 121 7.06 35.15 19.13
N THR A 122 7.10 36.48 19.15
CA THR A 122 8.35 37.22 18.93
C THR A 122 9.33 37.03 20.07
N ASP A 123 8.86 36.84 21.31
CA ASP A 123 9.69 36.51 22.47
C ASP A 123 10.20 35.05 22.42
N PHE A 124 9.39 34.11 21.92
CA PHE A 124 9.74 32.68 21.83
C PHE A 124 10.77 32.38 20.73
N TYR A 125 10.72 33.12 19.62
CA TYR A 125 11.65 32.97 18.49
C TYR A 125 12.65 34.12 18.36
N ALA A 126 12.78 34.95 19.40
CA ALA A 126 13.77 36.02 19.42
C ALA A 126 15.17 35.42 19.30
N LEU A 127 15.87 35.79 18.23
CA LEU A 127 17.31 35.96 18.34
C LEU A 127 17.55 36.98 19.47
N ASP A 128 18.62 36.82 20.26
CA ASP A 128 18.93 37.66 21.43
C ASP A 128 18.46 39.11 21.26
N ASN A 129 17.92 39.74 22.31
CA ASN A 129 17.31 41.07 22.21
C ASN A 129 18.20 42.15 21.57
N ASP A 130 19.51 41.93 21.51
CA ASP A 130 20.54 42.78 20.91
C ASP A 130 20.91 42.40 19.45
N PHE A 131 20.20 41.45 18.81
CA PHE A 131 20.49 41.01 17.44
C PHE A 131 20.15 42.13 16.43
N PRO A 132 21.10 42.56 15.57
CA PRO A 132 20.87 43.64 14.63
C PRO A 132 19.90 43.21 13.52
N ILE A 133 18.74 43.88 13.45
CA ILE A 133 17.72 43.65 12.43
C ILE A 133 17.95 44.63 11.27
N PRO A 134 18.26 44.15 10.05
CA PRO A 134 18.42 45.01 8.88
C PRO A 134 17.13 45.72 8.47
N ASP A 135 17.26 46.91 7.86
CA ASP A 135 16.13 47.67 7.30
C ASP A 135 15.33 46.81 6.32
N GLY A 136 14.00 46.79 6.48
CA GLY A 136 13.08 45.97 5.67
C GLY A 136 12.68 44.63 6.31
N LEU A 137 13.27 44.26 7.45
CA LEU A 137 12.83 43.15 8.30
C LEU A 137 12.28 43.67 9.64
N SER A 138 11.31 42.94 10.20
CA SER A 138 10.83 43.15 11.57
C SER A 138 11.10 41.89 12.41
N ARG A 139 10.93 41.99 13.74
CA ARG A 139 11.04 40.83 14.64
C ARG A 139 10.05 39.74 14.24
N GLU A 140 8.85 40.12 13.83
CA GLU A 140 7.79 39.23 13.39
C GLU A 140 8.17 38.49 12.10
N VAL A 141 8.77 39.20 11.13
CA VAL A 141 9.27 38.57 9.89
C VAL A 141 10.40 37.57 10.19
N ILE A 142 11.27 37.88 11.16
CA ILE A 142 12.34 36.97 11.61
C ILE A 142 11.74 35.73 12.27
N SER A 143 10.81 35.90 13.22
CA SER A 143 10.12 34.77 13.87
C SER A 143 9.38 33.90 12.85
N ALA A 144 8.74 34.50 11.85
CA ALA A 144 8.11 33.78 10.74
C ALA A 144 9.13 32.96 9.91
N ALA A 145 10.33 33.51 9.67
CA ALA A 145 11.40 32.78 9.01
C ALA A 145 11.93 31.60 9.87
N VAL A 146 12.00 31.74 11.20
CA VAL A 146 12.40 30.65 12.09
C VAL A 146 11.36 29.52 12.06
N ILE A 147 10.07 29.85 12.16
CA ILE A 147 8.99 28.88 11.98
C ILE A 147 9.13 28.20 10.61
N GLY A 148 9.37 28.96 9.55
CA GLY A 148 9.58 28.43 8.21
C GLY A 148 10.77 27.46 8.09
N ALA A 149 11.88 27.74 8.76
CA ALA A 149 13.02 26.85 8.82
C ALA A 149 12.71 25.55 9.60
N LEU A 150 11.85 25.60 10.62
CA LEU A 150 11.34 24.42 11.33
C LEU A 150 10.37 23.59 10.48
N MET A 151 9.67 24.22 9.52
CA MET A 151 8.82 23.54 8.56
C MET A 151 9.60 22.88 7.41
N ASP A 152 10.93 22.97 7.38
CA ASP A 152 11.76 22.30 6.38
C ASP A 152 11.72 20.78 6.56
N ARG A 153 11.07 20.09 5.62
CA ARG A 153 10.89 18.64 5.65
C ARG A 153 12.21 17.88 5.64
N THR A 154 13.21 18.38 4.91
CA THR A 154 14.53 17.72 4.81
C THR A 154 15.27 17.80 6.14
N LEU A 155 15.23 18.97 6.80
CA LEU A 155 15.80 19.16 8.12
C LEU A 155 15.22 18.19 9.15
N LEU A 156 13.89 18.02 9.16
CA LEU A 156 13.22 17.12 10.11
C LEU A 156 13.53 15.65 9.85
N GLN A 157 13.59 15.24 8.58
CA GLN A 157 13.95 13.87 8.19
C GLN A 157 15.38 13.50 8.61
N ASP A 158 16.30 14.46 8.49
CA ASP A 158 17.71 14.23 8.82
C ASP A 158 17.95 14.21 10.34
N LEU A 159 17.27 15.08 11.10
CA LEU A 159 17.57 15.27 12.52
C LEU A 159 16.70 14.45 13.47
N VAL A 160 15.44 14.18 13.12
CA VAL A 160 14.46 13.58 14.03
C VAL A 160 13.54 12.51 13.38
N PRO A 161 14.08 11.52 12.65
CA PRO A 161 13.28 10.50 11.98
C PRO A 161 12.44 9.65 12.93
N ASP A 162 12.93 9.40 14.15
CA ASP A 162 12.21 8.63 15.17
C ASP A 162 10.99 9.39 15.68
N MET A 163 11.09 10.71 15.84
CA MET A 163 9.95 11.53 16.28
C MET A 163 8.90 11.70 15.17
N ILE A 164 9.31 11.69 13.89
CA ILE A 164 8.36 11.62 12.77
C ILE A 164 7.56 10.31 12.84
N LYS A 165 8.23 9.20 13.17
CA LYS A 165 7.57 7.90 13.33
C LYS A 165 6.64 7.87 14.55
N GLU A 166 7.05 8.44 15.68
CA GLU A 166 6.21 8.60 16.89
C GLU A 166 4.98 9.48 16.61
N ALA A 167 5.17 10.59 15.89
CA ALA A 167 4.10 11.49 15.48
C ALA A 167 3.20 10.89 14.37
N GLY A 168 3.60 9.78 13.76
CA GLY A 168 2.92 9.12 12.64
C GLY A 168 3.15 9.78 11.28
N SER A 169 3.50 11.07 11.23
CA SER A 169 3.85 11.80 10.01
C SER A 169 4.69 13.04 10.32
N ILE A 170 5.33 13.57 9.27
CA ILE A 170 6.10 14.82 9.37
C ILE A 170 5.18 16.03 9.58
N GLU A 171 3.99 15.99 9.00
CA GLU A 171 2.95 17.02 9.14
C GLU A 171 2.47 17.12 10.61
N ASN A 172 2.35 15.98 11.30
CA ASN A 172 1.97 15.96 12.71
C ASN A 172 3.06 16.56 13.61
N LEU A 173 4.33 16.29 13.29
CA LEU A 173 5.45 16.92 14.00
C LEU A 173 5.53 18.43 13.73
N GLN A 174 5.29 18.85 12.49
CA GLN A 174 5.18 20.27 12.13
C GLN A 174 4.02 20.96 12.86
N LYS A 175 2.86 20.30 12.95
CA LYS A 175 1.73 20.76 13.74
C LYS A 175 2.10 20.91 15.22
N TYR A 176 2.77 19.93 15.80
CA TYR A 176 3.25 20.00 17.19
C TYR A 176 4.08 21.27 17.44
N PHE A 177 5.04 21.59 16.57
CA PHE A 177 5.81 22.84 16.70
C PHE A 177 4.94 24.09 16.72
N VAL A 178 3.96 24.18 15.82
CA VAL A 178 3.03 25.31 15.77
C VAL A 178 2.15 25.36 17.02
N THR A 179 1.64 24.23 17.47
CA THR A 179 0.79 24.15 18.66
C THR A 179 1.54 24.61 19.90
N GLU A 180 2.75 24.10 20.16
CA GLU A 180 3.54 24.46 21.35
C GLU A 180 3.91 25.94 21.36
N VAL A 181 4.37 26.49 20.24
CA VAL A 181 4.77 27.90 20.15
C VAL A 181 3.61 28.84 20.43
N PHE A 182 2.50 28.64 19.73
CA PHE A 182 1.38 29.58 19.78
C PHE A 182 0.49 29.36 21.01
N SER A 183 0.76 28.33 21.81
CA SER A 183 0.18 28.11 23.15
C SER A 183 1.12 28.49 24.30
N ASN A 184 2.35 28.97 24.02
CA ASN A 184 3.39 29.21 25.02
C ASN A 184 3.74 27.93 25.85
N GLY A 185 3.68 26.78 25.17
CA GLY A 185 4.01 25.46 25.71
C GLY A 185 5.51 25.19 25.78
N GLN A 186 5.88 24.11 26.47
CA GLN A 186 7.28 23.68 26.58
C GLN A 186 7.61 22.70 25.45
N ILE A 187 8.57 23.06 24.60
CA ILE A 187 9.07 22.16 23.56
C ILE A 187 9.79 20.97 24.22
N ASP A 188 9.50 19.77 23.73
CA ASP A 188 10.26 18.56 24.07
C ASP A 188 11.76 18.80 23.84
N GLY A 189 12.57 18.61 24.89
CA GLY A 189 14.02 18.82 24.83
C GLY A 189 14.73 18.01 23.75
N ARG A 190 14.14 16.92 23.25
CA ARG A 190 14.62 16.14 22.10
C ARG A 190 14.61 16.94 20.79
N LEU A 191 13.82 18.01 20.69
CA LEU A 191 13.70 18.87 19.50
C LEU A 191 14.62 20.09 19.53
N ASN A 192 15.37 20.31 20.62
CA ASN A 192 16.34 21.39 20.73
C ASN A 192 17.37 21.44 19.58
N PRO A 193 17.90 20.30 19.07
CA PRO A 193 18.81 20.31 17.92
C PRO A 193 18.18 20.90 16.65
N VAL A 194 16.90 20.61 16.42
CA VAL A 194 16.14 21.13 15.27
C VAL A 194 15.96 22.64 15.42
N PHE A 195 15.57 23.09 16.62
CA PHE A 195 15.40 24.50 16.96
C PHE A 195 16.68 25.31 16.79
N ASN A 196 17.78 24.86 17.37
CA ASN A 196 19.07 25.52 17.24
C ASN A 196 19.54 25.58 15.78
N THR A 197 19.30 24.52 15.01
CA THR A 197 19.65 24.50 13.59
C THR A 197 18.81 25.49 12.79
N ALA A 198 17.51 25.60 13.07
CA ALA A 198 16.63 26.58 12.44
C ALA A 198 17.05 28.02 12.75
N LEU A 199 17.35 28.33 14.02
CA LEU A 199 17.86 29.64 14.44
C LEU A 199 19.17 30.01 13.74
N ASN A 200 20.12 29.09 13.68
CA ASN A 200 21.41 29.30 12.99
C ASN A 200 21.22 29.55 11.49
N ARG A 201 20.34 28.78 10.83
CA ARG A 201 19.99 28.95 9.42
C ARG A 201 19.37 30.32 9.14
N VAL A 202 18.48 30.79 10.01
CA VAL A 202 17.81 32.09 9.87
C VAL A 202 18.78 33.24 10.17
N SER A 203 19.62 33.13 11.19
CA SER A 203 20.67 34.11 11.48
C SER A 203 21.61 34.32 10.27
N ALA A 204 22.03 33.22 9.63
CA ALA A 204 22.80 33.29 8.39
C ALA A 204 22.03 33.95 7.23
N ALA A 205 20.72 33.68 7.11
CA ALA A 205 19.87 34.30 6.09
C ALA A 205 19.64 35.80 6.32
N ILE A 206 19.59 36.26 7.57
CA ILE A 206 19.51 37.69 7.90
C ILE A 206 20.81 38.40 7.52
N ASN A 207 21.97 37.80 7.81
CA ASN A 207 23.27 38.33 7.37
C ASN A 207 23.35 38.40 5.84
N ASP A 208 22.82 37.41 5.12
CA ASP A 208 22.73 37.46 3.66
C ASP A 208 21.80 38.56 3.17
N TYR A 209 20.65 38.77 3.85
CA TYR A 209 19.72 39.84 3.54
C TYR A 209 20.34 41.23 3.72
N ALA A 210 21.11 41.45 4.80
CA ALA A 210 21.86 42.68 5.04
C ALA A 210 22.86 43.00 3.92
N ASN A 211 23.33 41.96 3.21
CA ASN A 211 24.22 42.07 2.05
C ASN A 211 23.44 42.11 0.70
N GLY A 212 22.14 42.38 0.72
CA GLY A 212 21.28 42.48 -0.47
C GLY A 212 20.82 41.12 -1.04
N ARG A 213 21.08 39.99 -0.37
CA ARG A 213 20.71 38.65 -0.84
C ARG A 213 19.49 38.10 -0.10
N GLN A 214 18.30 38.34 -0.65
CA GLN A 214 17.03 37.97 -0.01
C GLN A 214 16.56 36.51 -0.22
N ASN A 215 17.21 35.72 -1.07
CA ASN A 215 16.68 34.41 -1.50
C ASN A 215 16.49 33.42 -0.35
N LYS A 216 17.43 33.38 0.62
CA LYS A 216 17.35 32.42 1.73
C LYS A 216 16.22 32.74 2.69
N ILE A 217 16.06 34.01 3.09
CA ILE A 217 14.99 34.42 4.00
C ILE A 217 13.62 34.26 3.34
N LYS A 218 13.50 34.60 2.04
CA LYS A 218 12.28 34.32 1.26
C LYS A 218 11.98 32.83 1.17
N GLY A 219 12.99 31.97 1.05
CA GLY A 219 12.80 30.52 1.04
C GLY A 219 12.21 29.97 2.34
N TYR A 220 12.64 30.47 3.51
CA TYR A 220 12.05 30.06 4.79
C TYR A 220 10.63 30.60 4.96
N LEU A 221 10.41 31.87 4.62
CA LEU A 221 9.08 32.47 4.61
C LEU A 221 8.11 31.73 3.67
N GLU A 222 8.58 31.31 2.50
CA GLU A 222 7.81 30.49 1.55
C GLU A 222 7.48 29.13 2.15
N ALA A 223 8.39 28.49 2.88
CA ALA A 223 8.14 27.23 3.57
C ALA A 223 7.04 27.38 4.63
N TYR A 224 7.06 28.47 5.40
CA TYR A 224 6.00 28.76 6.38
C TYR A 224 4.66 29.05 5.71
N ALA A 225 4.65 29.88 4.66
CA ALA A 225 3.46 30.19 3.87
C ALA A 225 2.86 28.92 3.25
N THR A 226 3.70 28.02 2.74
CA THR A 226 3.31 26.74 2.15
C THR A 226 2.70 25.79 3.19
N TYR A 227 3.34 25.65 4.36
CA TYR A 227 2.78 24.86 5.47
C TYR A 227 1.39 25.37 5.87
N THR A 228 1.27 26.68 6.04
CA THR A 228 0.04 27.32 6.49
C THR A 228 -1.08 27.19 5.47
N ALA A 229 -0.77 27.38 4.18
CA ALA A 229 -1.71 27.15 3.07
C ALA A 229 -2.20 25.70 3.03
N SER A 230 -1.32 24.73 3.29
CA SER A 230 -1.69 23.30 3.32
C SER A 230 -2.55 22.92 4.54
N SER A 231 -2.45 23.70 5.62
CA SER A 231 -3.15 23.41 6.88
C SER A 231 -4.53 24.06 7.00
N VAL A 232 -4.84 25.05 6.13
CA VAL A 232 -6.05 25.88 6.25
C VAL A 232 -7.35 25.08 6.16
N GLY A 233 -7.38 24.00 5.36
CA GLY A 233 -8.56 23.16 5.23
C GLY A 233 -9.04 22.64 6.58
N ASN A 234 -8.11 22.30 7.48
CA ASN A 234 -8.41 21.69 8.77
C ASN A 234 -8.70 22.71 9.88
N MET A 235 -8.69 24.01 9.58
CA MET A 235 -8.97 25.07 10.55
C MET A 235 -10.45 25.46 10.51
N GLY A 236 -11.12 25.49 11.66
CA GLY A 236 -12.46 26.07 11.80
C GLY A 236 -12.46 27.13 12.90
N VAL A 237 -13.00 28.33 12.63
CA VAL A 237 -13.17 29.39 13.65
C VAL A 237 -14.03 28.81 14.77
N SER A 238 -13.47 28.72 15.98
CA SER A 238 -13.95 27.86 17.07
C SER A 238 -15.41 28.12 17.49
N ALA A 239 -16.02 27.16 18.18
CA ALA A 239 -17.26 27.38 18.94
C ALA A 239 -17.03 28.51 19.95
N GLY A 240 -17.85 29.57 19.90
CA GLY A 240 -17.73 30.77 20.73
C GLY A 240 -17.96 30.59 22.24
N LEU A 241 -17.62 29.43 22.83
CA LEU A 241 -17.67 29.18 24.27
C LEU A 241 -16.42 28.40 24.72
N SER A 242 -15.69 29.00 25.66
CA SER A 242 -14.56 28.48 26.47
C SER A 242 -13.13 28.90 26.09
N SER A 243 -12.67 29.91 26.86
CA SER A 243 -11.32 30.17 27.40
C SER A 243 -10.12 30.54 26.54
N ASP A 244 -10.04 30.30 25.23
CA ASP A 244 -8.90 30.78 24.44
C ASP A 244 -9.29 31.45 23.12
N ALA A 245 -8.97 32.74 23.02
CA ALA A 245 -8.95 33.49 21.78
C ALA A 245 -8.01 32.78 20.79
N LEU A 246 -8.56 32.28 19.68
CA LEU A 246 -7.89 31.59 18.57
C LEU A 246 -7.08 30.34 18.96
N THR A 247 -7.29 29.20 18.29
CA THR A 247 -6.39 28.05 18.45
C THR A 247 -4.98 28.41 17.97
N PRO A 248 -3.93 27.73 18.45
CA PRO A 248 -2.55 27.94 18.02
C PRO A 248 -2.36 27.98 16.49
N GLU A 249 -3.05 27.11 15.76
CA GLU A 249 -3.03 27.03 14.31
C GLU A 249 -3.65 28.26 13.65
N GLN A 250 -4.71 28.81 14.26
CA GLN A 250 -5.41 30.00 13.78
C GLN A 250 -4.56 31.25 13.99
N LYS A 251 -3.88 31.35 15.14
CA LYS A 251 -2.92 32.43 15.41
C LYS A 251 -1.73 32.35 14.46
N SER A 252 -1.24 31.13 14.19
CA SER A 252 -0.17 30.89 13.23
C SER A 252 -0.58 31.32 11.82
N TYR A 253 -1.81 31.03 11.39
CA TYR A 253 -2.29 31.53 10.12
C TYR A 253 -2.34 33.05 10.05
N GLN A 254 -2.94 33.70 11.06
CA GLN A 254 -3.06 35.16 11.09
C GLN A 254 -1.68 35.82 11.04
N PHE A 255 -0.74 35.29 11.83
CA PHE A 255 0.66 35.74 11.85
C PHE A 255 1.33 35.56 10.48
N CYS A 256 1.17 34.40 9.84
CA CYS A 256 1.69 34.15 8.51
C CYS A 256 1.10 35.11 7.46
N LYS A 257 -0.21 35.36 7.50
CA LYS A 257 -0.85 36.27 6.55
C LYS A 257 -0.28 37.69 6.67
N GLU A 258 -0.22 38.20 7.90
CA GLU A 258 0.15 39.59 8.17
C GLU A 258 1.62 39.88 7.87
N PHE A 259 2.54 38.96 8.23
CA PHE A 259 3.99 39.22 8.13
C PHE A 259 4.69 38.52 6.96
N VAL A 260 4.04 37.53 6.34
CA VAL A 260 4.64 36.77 5.23
C VAL A 260 3.98 37.10 3.89
N ILE A 261 2.66 36.89 3.81
CA ILE A 261 1.90 37.06 2.57
C ILE A 261 1.68 38.54 2.26
N ASP A 262 1.09 39.27 3.20
CA ASP A 262 0.80 40.70 3.09
C ASP A 262 1.97 41.57 3.59
N GLY A 263 2.99 40.93 4.16
CA GLY A 263 4.15 41.55 4.78
C GLY A 263 5.12 42.22 3.79
N PRO A 264 6.22 42.82 4.29
CA PRO A 264 7.11 43.67 3.51
C PRO A 264 7.82 42.96 2.36
N LEU A 265 8.05 41.65 2.48
CA LEU A 265 8.71 40.84 1.45
C LEU A 265 7.75 40.18 0.45
N ARG A 266 6.44 40.21 0.73
CA ARG A 266 5.33 39.62 -0.05
C ARG A 266 5.69 38.25 -0.63
N VAL A 267 5.70 37.24 0.23
CA VAL A 267 6.06 35.88 -0.16
C VAL A 267 4.80 35.06 -0.38
N GLU A 268 4.62 34.60 -1.61
CA GLU A 268 3.54 33.69 -1.97
C GLU A 268 3.90 32.23 -1.58
N PRO A 269 2.91 31.41 -1.21
CA PRO A 269 3.15 29.98 -1.01
C PRO A 269 3.46 29.28 -2.33
N LYS A 270 4.10 28.11 -2.29
CA LYS A 270 4.37 27.35 -3.51
C LYS A 270 3.08 27.00 -4.25
N VAL A 271 3.04 27.30 -5.55
CA VAL A 271 1.87 27.13 -6.44
C VAL A 271 1.31 25.70 -6.41
N THR A 272 2.16 24.68 -6.23
CA THR A 272 1.72 23.28 -6.09
C THR A 272 0.82 23.02 -4.88
N TYR A 273 0.85 23.88 -3.87
CA TYR A 273 0.05 23.78 -2.64
C TYR A 273 -0.91 24.96 -2.45
N TYR A 274 -0.85 25.97 -3.32
CA TYR A 274 -1.70 27.17 -3.28
C TYR A 274 -2.70 27.15 -4.44
N THR A 275 -3.78 26.39 -4.25
CA THR A 275 -4.89 26.32 -5.21
C THR A 275 -5.85 27.50 -5.02
N ASP A 276 -6.66 27.82 -6.03
CA ASP A 276 -7.76 28.81 -5.91
C ASP A 276 -8.73 28.45 -4.76
N ILE A 277 -8.88 27.16 -4.44
CA ILE A 277 -9.62 26.69 -3.27
C ILE A 277 -8.96 27.15 -1.98
N ASN A 278 -7.65 26.94 -1.84
CA ASN A 278 -6.91 27.33 -0.64
C ASN A 278 -6.92 28.84 -0.46
N GLU A 279 -6.67 29.62 -1.51
CA GLU A 279 -6.74 31.09 -1.47
C GLU A 279 -8.12 31.59 -1.00
N LYS A 280 -9.20 31.05 -1.55
CA LYS A 280 -10.56 31.46 -1.18
C LYS A 280 -10.91 31.03 0.24
N LYS A 281 -10.49 29.85 0.68
CA LYS A 281 -10.65 29.39 2.07
C LYS A 281 -9.86 30.26 3.04
N LEU A 282 -8.61 30.58 2.72
CA LEU A 282 -7.75 31.50 3.48
C LEU A 282 -8.44 32.87 3.63
N THR A 283 -8.98 33.41 2.53
CA THR A 283 -9.68 34.69 2.54
C THR A 283 -10.99 34.63 3.33
N SER A 284 -11.80 33.59 3.12
CA SER A 284 -13.02 33.31 3.89
C SER A 284 -12.73 33.27 5.38
N TYR A 285 -11.74 32.47 5.76
CA TYR A 285 -11.32 32.24 7.14
C TYR A 285 -10.87 33.55 7.81
N SER A 286 -10.05 34.35 7.11
CA SER A 286 -9.66 35.69 7.59
C SER A 286 -10.86 36.57 7.90
N LYS A 287 -11.88 36.61 7.03
CA LYS A 287 -13.07 37.44 7.27
C LYS A 287 -13.95 36.90 8.39
N GLN A 288 -13.99 35.59 8.59
CA GLN A 288 -14.66 35.00 9.75
C GLN A 288 -13.99 35.42 11.06
N LEU A 289 -12.65 35.50 11.09
CA LEU A 289 -11.90 36.03 12.24
C LEU A 289 -12.16 37.52 12.47
N ASP A 290 -12.19 38.31 11.39
CA ASP A 290 -12.52 39.75 11.49
C ASP A 290 -13.93 39.96 12.07
N SER A 291 -14.91 39.16 11.60
CA SER A 291 -16.26 39.15 12.15
C SER A 291 -16.29 38.71 13.61
N LEU A 292 -15.51 37.70 14.02
CA LEU A 292 -15.41 37.31 15.44
C LEU A 292 -14.92 38.49 16.29
N LYS A 293 -13.84 39.15 15.87
CA LYS A 293 -13.28 40.31 16.58
C LYS A 293 -14.28 41.48 16.65
N ALA A 294 -15.00 41.75 15.56
CA ALA A 294 -16.03 42.79 15.50
C ALA A 294 -17.23 42.48 16.42
N ALA A 295 -17.68 41.23 16.44
CA ALA A 295 -18.76 40.75 17.32
C ALA A 295 -18.37 40.89 18.80
N GLU A 296 -17.18 40.43 19.18
CA GLU A 296 -16.71 40.48 20.57
C GLU A 296 -16.56 41.92 21.09
N ARG A 297 -16.01 42.83 20.28
CA ARG A 297 -15.95 44.27 20.60
C ARG A 297 -17.34 44.87 20.77
N SER A 298 -18.27 44.52 19.88
CA SER A 298 -19.66 45.00 19.96
C SER A 298 -20.37 44.52 21.22
N LYS A 299 -20.16 43.25 21.62
CA LYS A 299 -20.69 42.68 22.86
C LYS A 299 -20.11 43.36 24.10
N GLN A 300 -18.81 43.65 24.11
CA GLN A 300 -18.17 44.38 25.21
C GLN A 300 -18.72 45.80 25.33
N ARG A 301 -18.90 46.50 24.21
CA ARG A 301 -19.54 47.83 24.17
C ARG A 301 -20.97 47.78 24.70
N LEU A 302 -21.76 46.79 24.26
CA LEU A 302 -23.13 46.59 24.76
C LEU A 302 -23.16 46.35 26.28
N ILE A 303 -22.23 45.58 26.84
CA ILE A 303 -22.15 45.31 28.29
C ILE A 303 -21.76 46.58 29.07
N ASN A 304 -20.74 47.30 28.60
CA ASN A 304 -20.18 48.44 29.33
C ASN A 304 -21.05 49.70 29.23
N ASP A 305 -21.73 49.90 28.10
CA ASP A 305 -22.46 51.14 27.79
C ASP A 305 -23.98 50.99 27.74
N VAL A 306 -24.56 49.85 28.14
CA VAL A 306 -26.02 49.57 28.04
C VAL A 306 -26.94 50.68 28.56
N GLY A 307 -26.54 51.38 29.63
CA GLY A 307 -27.31 52.49 30.22
C GLY A 307 -27.08 53.85 29.56
N ARG A 308 -26.14 53.95 28.62
CA ARG A 308 -25.76 55.18 27.89
C ARG A 308 -26.14 55.13 26.41
N LEU A 309 -26.31 53.94 25.84
CA LEU A 309 -26.71 53.75 24.44
C LEU A 309 -28.20 54.07 24.25
N THR A 310 -28.52 54.89 23.26
CA THR A 310 -29.89 55.09 22.79
C THR A 310 -30.44 53.80 22.18
N ARG A 311 -31.77 53.71 22.07
CA ARG A 311 -32.41 52.56 21.41
C ARG A 311 -31.93 52.37 19.97
N GLN A 312 -31.77 53.45 19.21
CA GLN A 312 -31.31 53.40 17.82
C GLN A 312 -29.86 52.89 17.71
N GLU A 313 -28.97 53.35 18.60
CA GLU A 313 -27.59 52.85 18.66
C GLU A 313 -27.54 51.37 19.07
N LYS A 314 -28.40 50.93 20.00
CA LYS A 314 -28.53 49.50 20.34
C LYS A 314 -29.01 48.70 19.13
N GLU A 315 -30.02 49.16 18.42
CA GLU A 315 -30.56 48.48 17.23
C GLU A 315 -29.49 48.29 16.14
N GLU A 316 -28.66 49.30 15.88
CA GLU A 316 -27.55 49.20 14.94
C GLU A 316 -26.45 48.24 15.41
N ILE A 317 -25.96 48.42 16.64
CA ILE A 317 -24.87 47.59 17.20
C ILE A 317 -25.31 46.12 17.28
N VAL A 318 -26.54 45.83 17.74
CA VAL A 318 -27.05 44.47 17.89
C VAL A 318 -27.23 43.79 16.54
N GLY A 319 -27.72 44.52 15.52
CA GLY A 319 -27.89 43.97 14.18
C GLY A 319 -26.56 43.50 13.55
N GLU A 320 -25.54 44.36 13.59
CA GLU A 320 -24.20 44.03 13.09
C GLU A 320 -23.53 42.94 13.93
N MET A 321 -23.64 43.02 15.26
CA MET A 321 -23.06 42.05 16.19
C MET A 321 -23.62 40.64 16.02
N LEU A 322 -24.94 40.51 15.79
CA LEU A 322 -25.56 39.21 15.50
C LEU A 322 -25.15 38.68 14.13
N LEU A 323 -25.07 39.53 13.10
CA LEU A 323 -24.57 39.13 11.77
C LEU A 323 -23.12 38.62 11.85
N ASP A 324 -22.24 39.37 12.51
CA ASP A 324 -20.85 39.01 12.67
C ASP A 324 -20.67 37.77 13.55
N SER A 325 -21.51 37.59 14.58
CA SER A 325 -21.54 36.35 15.38
C SER A 325 -21.99 35.15 14.54
N ILE A 326 -22.96 35.31 13.62
CA ILE A 326 -23.40 34.26 12.70
C ILE A 326 -22.29 33.89 11.71
N ILE A 327 -21.59 34.88 11.15
CA ILE A 327 -20.46 34.69 10.22
C ILE A 327 -19.31 33.96 10.92
N ALA A 328 -18.93 34.41 12.12
CA ALA A 328 -17.84 33.84 12.91
C ALA A 328 -18.10 32.37 13.30
N ASN A 329 -19.35 32.02 13.61
CA ASN A 329 -19.74 30.66 14.00
C ASN A 329 -19.94 29.71 12.81
N MET A 330 -19.75 30.17 11.56
CA MET A 330 -19.85 29.28 10.39
C MET A 330 -18.77 28.19 10.41
N GLY A 331 -17.60 28.49 11.00
CA GLY A 331 -16.53 27.51 11.24
C GLY A 331 -16.98 26.31 12.08
N SER A 332 -17.84 26.50 13.08
CA SER A 332 -18.40 25.41 13.91
C SER A 332 -19.32 24.47 13.12
N ILE A 333 -20.16 25.04 12.24
CA ILE A 333 -21.00 24.23 11.35
C ILE A 333 -20.14 23.49 10.33
N GLN A 334 -19.14 24.16 9.73
CA GLN A 334 -18.21 23.54 8.80
C GLN A 334 -17.42 22.41 9.48
N GLN A 335 -17.01 22.59 10.75
CA GLN A 335 -16.33 21.56 11.54
C GLN A 335 -17.25 20.38 11.84
N LYS A 336 -18.51 20.63 12.23
CA LYS A 336 -19.50 19.57 12.45
C LYS A 336 -19.81 18.82 11.15
N GLN A 337 -20.02 19.53 10.05
CA GLN A 337 -20.20 18.96 8.72
C GLN A 337 -18.96 18.19 8.28
N HIS A 338 -17.76 18.67 8.61
CA HIS A 338 -16.51 17.98 8.35
C HIS A 338 -16.42 16.69 9.16
N GLN A 339 -16.77 16.68 10.45
CA GLN A 339 -16.81 15.46 11.27
C GLN A 339 -17.84 14.44 10.76
N GLU A 340 -19.05 14.90 10.42
CA GLU A 340 -20.08 14.08 9.78
C GLU A 340 -19.61 13.55 8.42
N ALA A 341 -18.90 14.38 7.64
CA ALA A 341 -18.28 13.97 6.39
C ALA A 341 -17.14 12.98 6.60
N VAL A 342 -16.31 13.11 7.64
CA VAL A 342 -15.26 12.15 8.01
C VAL A 342 -15.88 10.80 8.32
N GLN A 343 -16.92 10.76 9.14
CA GLN A 343 -17.68 9.53 9.40
C GLN A 343 -18.21 8.92 8.11
N LYS A 344 -18.88 9.74 7.28
CA LYS A 344 -19.48 9.29 6.03
C LYS A 344 -18.45 8.84 4.99
N ASN A 345 -17.31 9.52 4.90
CA ASN A 345 -16.20 9.19 4.00
C ASN A 345 -15.54 7.90 4.45
N ARG A 346 -15.33 7.70 5.76
CA ARG A 346 -14.88 6.44 6.34
C ARG A 346 -15.75 5.29 5.87
N GLU A 347 -17.05 5.39 6.13
CA GLU A 347 -18.03 4.37 5.71
C GLU A 347 -18.05 4.19 4.19
N ASN A 348 -18.04 5.28 3.42
CA ASN A 348 -18.10 5.22 1.97
C ASN A 348 -16.84 4.60 1.36
N THR A 349 -15.66 4.86 1.88
CA THR A 349 -14.44 4.25 1.36
C THR A 349 -14.44 2.73 1.59
N PHE A 350 -14.85 2.28 2.78
CA PHE A 350 -15.02 0.85 3.06
C PHE A 350 -16.10 0.22 2.18
N ARG A 351 -17.25 0.89 2.05
CA ARG A 351 -18.29 0.48 1.10
C ARG A 351 -17.77 0.42 -0.33
N ASN A 352 -16.93 1.36 -0.75
CA ASN A 352 -16.38 1.41 -2.10
C ASN A 352 -15.34 0.32 -2.38
N ILE A 353 -14.76 -0.32 -1.37
CA ILE A 353 -13.96 -1.55 -1.54
C ILE A 353 -14.76 -2.83 -1.28
N GLY A 354 -16.08 -2.72 -1.05
CA GLY A 354 -17.00 -3.84 -0.92
C GLY A 354 -17.26 -4.33 0.50
N LEU A 355 -16.88 -3.54 1.51
CA LEU A 355 -17.23 -3.80 2.91
C LEU A 355 -18.54 -3.13 3.29
N THR A 356 -19.38 -3.83 4.03
CA THR A 356 -20.72 -3.39 4.42
C THR A 356 -20.96 -3.65 5.90
N GLU A 357 -22.07 -3.14 6.41
CA GLU A 357 -22.52 -3.34 7.79
C GLU A 357 -22.74 -4.83 8.13
N ALA A 358 -22.87 -5.69 7.12
CA ALA A 358 -23.03 -7.12 7.28
C ALA A 358 -21.70 -7.88 7.50
N ASP A 359 -20.55 -7.23 7.29
CA ASP A 359 -19.24 -7.83 7.54
C ASP A 359 -18.93 -7.78 9.05
N ASP A 360 -18.52 -8.90 9.66
CA ASP A 360 -18.30 -9.04 11.12
C ASP A 360 -17.34 -7.98 11.70
N ASN A 361 -16.40 -7.50 10.89
CA ASN A 361 -15.41 -6.49 11.26
C ASN A 361 -15.82 -5.05 10.92
N TRP A 362 -17.04 -4.81 10.42
CA TRP A 362 -17.51 -3.46 10.06
C TRP A 362 -17.31 -2.46 11.20
N ASN A 363 -17.67 -2.85 12.43
CA ASN A 363 -17.48 -2.01 13.61
C ASN A 363 -15.99 -1.75 13.90
N ARG A 364 -15.11 -2.73 13.68
CA ARG A 364 -13.66 -2.55 13.84
C ARG A 364 -13.09 -1.54 12.84
N TYR A 365 -13.62 -1.53 11.61
CA TYR A 365 -13.20 -0.59 10.55
C TYR A 365 -13.81 0.81 10.72
N THR A 366 -15.01 0.91 11.28
CA THR A 366 -15.80 2.15 11.28
C THR A 366 -15.97 2.83 12.64
N GLN A 367 -15.61 2.17 13.75
CA GLN A 367 -15.60 2.81 15.08
C GLN A 367 -14.33 3.61 15.33
N ASN A 368 -14.49 4.73 16.03
CA ASN A 368 -13.44 5.70 16.35
C ASN A 368 -12.53 5.19 17.46
N GLN A 369 -11.65 4.24 17.14
CA GLN A 369 -10.51 3.88 17.98
C GLN A 369 -9.28 4.34 17.21
N ASN A 370 -8.36 5.09 17.83
CA ASN A 370 -7.12 5.61 17.24
C ASN A 370 -6.30 4.50 16.54
N ASN A 371 -6.72 4.11 15.35
CA ASN A 371 -6.24 2.97 14.59
C ASN A 371 -5.91 3.45 13.17
N ILE A 372 -5.16 2.65 12.43
CA ILE A 372 -4.65 3.02 11.11
C ILE A 372 -5.77 3.35 10.11
N PHE A 373 -6.96 2.76 10.28
CA PHE A 373 -8.13 3.03 9.46
C PHE A 373 -8.76 4.40 9.75
N SER A 374 -8.78 4.82 11.01
CA SER A 374 -9.24 6.15 11.40
C SER A 374 -8.31 7.24 10.85
N GLN A 375 -6.99 7.02 10.88
CA GLN A 375 -6.01 7.92 10.26
C GLN A 375 -6.24 8.05 8.74
N LYS A 376 -6.52 6.93 8.05
CA LYS A 376 -6.82 6.96 6.60
C LYS A 376 -8.16 7.62 6.27
N ALA A 377 -9.16 7.52 7.14
CA ALA A 377 -10.40 8.25 6.98
C ALA A 377 -10.22 9.77 7.15
N GLU A 378 -9.40 10.19 8.10
CA GLU A 378 -8.99 11.58 8.26
C GLU A 378 -8.24 12.08 7.02
N GLU A 379 -7.33 11.26 6.46
CA GLU A 379 -6.65 11.54 5.19
C GLU A 379 -7.63 11.71 4.03
N ALA A 380 -8.67 10.86 3.93
CA ALA A 380 -9.73 11.00 2.90
C ALA A 380 -10.45 12.35 3.00
N SER A 381 -10.80 12.74 4.22
CA SER A 381 -11.47 14.01 4.47
C SER A 381 -10.57 15.20 4.21
N TYR A 382 -9.28 15.10 4.54
CA TYR A 382 -8.28 16.10 4.20
C TYR A 382 -8.16 16.26 2.68
N ILE A 383 -8.07 15.16 1.93
CA ILE A 383 -8.06 15.15 0.46
C ILE A 383 -9.33 15.83 -0.10
N ILE A 384 -10.50 15.45 0.39
CA ILE A 384 -11.78 16.03 -0.06
C ILE A 384 -11.80 17.53 0.22
N ASN A 385 -11.41 17.92 1.43
CA ASN A 385 -11.40 19.31 1.85
C ASN A 385 -10.43 20.15 1.01
N ASN A 386 -9.23 19.65 0.72
CA ASN A 386 -8.25 20.38 -0.09
C ASN A 386 -8.65 20.56 -1.55
N ASN A 387 -9.57 19.72 -2.04
CA ASN A 387 -10.04 19.76 -3.42
C ASN A 387 -11.51 20.22 -3.55
N THR A 388 -12.14 20.68 -2.46
CA THR A 388 -13.51 21.21 -2.50
C THR A 388 -13.64 22.53 -1.73
N ILE A 389 -14.54 23.39 -2.19
CA ILE A 389 -14.88 24.66 -1.54
C ILE A 389 -16.40 24.75 -1.31
N SER A 390 -16.78 25.32 -0.17
CA SER A 390 -18.19 25.56 0.15
C SER A 390 -18.71 26.83 -0.51
N GLU A 391 -20.04 26.91 -0.71
CA GLU A 391 -20.70 28.11 -1.22
C GLU A 391 -20.43 29.34 -0.32
N PHE A 392 -20.32 29.11 1.00
CA PHE A 392 -20.02 30.14 1.98
C PHE A 392 -18.58 30.64 1.85
N ASP A 393 -17.60 29.76 1.64
CA ASP A 393 -16.21 30.19 1.47
C ASP A 393 -16.02 31.02 0.21
N VAL A 394 -16.73 30.68 -0.87
CA VAL A 394 -16.74 31.50 -2.08
C VAL A 394 -17.37 32.86 -1.79
N LEU A 395 -18.52 32.90 -1.13
CA LEU A 395 -19.19 34.14 -0.72
C LEU A 395 -18.27 35.03 0.13
N MET A 396 -17.63 34.47 1.15
CA MET A 396 -16.75 35.24 2.03
C MET A 396 -15.41 35.56 1.38
N SER A 397 -14.97 34.84 0.35
CA SER A 397 -13.75 35.20 -0.37
C SER A 397 -13.87 36.52 -1.15
N VAL A 398 -15.06 36.87 -1.66
CA VAL A 398 -15.23 38.08 -2.49
C VAL A 398 -15.30 39.36 -1.65
N PRO A 399 -14.79 40.51 -2.14
CA PRO A 399 -14.73 41.76 -1.36
C PRO A 399 -16.06 42.20 -0.74
N TYR A 400 -17.17 42.02 -1.43
CA TYR A 400 -18.53 42.43 -1.01
C TYR A 400 -19.33 41.28 -0.33
N GLY A 401 -18.69 40.19 0.06
CA GLY A 401 -19.35 39.00 0.61
C GLY A 401 -20.16 39.28 1.88
N ARG A 402 -19.58 40.03 2.83
CA ARG A 402 -20.25 40.45 4.06
C ARG A 402 -21.47 41.34 3.76
N ASP A 403 -21.35 42.25 2.81
CA ASP A 403 -22.45 43.14 2.43
C ASP A 403 -23.61 42.38 1.78
N ALA A 404 -23.30 41.36 0.97
CA ALA A 404 -24.30 40.46 0.41
C ALA A 404 -25.04 39.67 1.51
N LEU A 405 -24.34 39.20 2.55
CA LEU A 405 -24.97 38.61 3.73
C LEU A 405 -25.79 39.64 4.52
N LYS A 406 -25.27 40.84 4.74
CA LYS A 406 -26.02 41.91 5.42
C LYS A 406 -27.34 42.19 4.70
N ALA A 407 -27.31 42.33 3.38
CA ALA A 407 -28.51 42.57 2.57
C ALA A 407 -29.52 41.42 2.64
N ALA A 408 -29.07 40.17 2.69
CA ALA A 408 -29.94 39.01 2.72
C ALA A 408 -30.47 38.64 4.12
N TYR A 409 -29.75 38.95 5.20
CA TYR A 409 -30.01 38.41 6.53
C TYR A 409 -30.50 39.46 7.55
N MET A 410 -30.19 40.76 7.37
CA MET A 410 -30.43 41.77 8.39
C MET A 410 -31.92 41.91 8.78
N ASP A 411 -32.85 41.84 7.82
CA ASP A 411 -34.28 41.92 8.12
C ASP A 411 -34.77 40.74 8.97
N LYS A 412 -34.22 39.54 8.74
CA LYS A 412 -34.52 38.34 9.52
C LYS A 412 -33.90 38.40 10.92
N ILE A 413 -32.68 38.91 11.03
CA ILE A 413 -32.03 39.17 12.33
C ILE A 413 -32.91 40.09 13.17
N LYS A 414 -33.39 41.21 12.59
CA LYS A 414 -34.24 42.18 13.29
C LYS A 414 -35.62 41.63 13.72
N GLN A 415 -36.12 40.61 13.04
CA GLN A 415 -37.37 39.92 13.39
C GLN A 415 -37.20 38.91 14.55
N SER A 416 -35.97 38.47 14.84
CA SER A 416 -35.69 37.46 15.86
C SER A 416 -36.02 37.92 17.29
N ASP A 417 -36.40 36.99 18.16
CA ASP A 417 -36.61 37.26 19.59
C ASP A 417 -35.31 37.68 20.28
N ILE A 418 -34.18 37.08 19.88
CA ILE A 418 -32.85 37.38 20.41
C ILE A 418 -32.51 38.86 20.20
N TYR A 419 -32.70 39.38 18.98
CA TYR A 419 -32.48 40.79 18.66
C TYR A 419 -33.32 41.70 19.56
N ARG A 420 -34.63 41.42 19.67
CA ARG A 420 -35.55 42.21 20.49
C ARG A 420 -35.16 42.20 21.97
N ASN A 421 -34.76 41.04 22.51
CA ASN A 421 -34.38 40.90 23.91
C ASN A 421 -33.12 41.70 24.25
N ILE A 422 -32.12 41.70 23.36
CA ILE A 422 -30.88 42.47 23.57
C ILE A 422 -31.15 43.98 23.47
N VAL A 423 -31.91 44.43 22.46
CA VAL A 423 -32.26 45.86 22.30
C VAL A 423 -33.04 46.40 23.50
N ASN A 424 -33.95 45.58 24.05
CA ASN A 424 -34.77 45.94 25.21
C ASN A 424 -34.05 45.77 26.56
N SER A 425 -32.78 45.36 26.58
CA SER A 425 -32.03 45.19 27.82
C SER A 425 -31.73 46.55 28.47
N GLU A 426 -32.17 46.72 29.72
CA GLU A 426 -32.09 48.01 30.43
C GLU A 426 -30.82 48.15 31.27
N ASN A 427 -30.19 47.05 31.66
CA ASN A 427 -29.02 47.05 32.54
C ASN A 427 -28.01 45.95 32.16
N PRO A 428 -26.77 46.00 32.71
CA PRO A 428 -25.72 45.05 32.35
C PRO A 428 -26.07 43.59 32.64
N LYS A 429 -26.85 43.34 33.71
CA LYS A 429 -27.27 41.98 34.10
C LYS A 429 -28.17 41.36 33.03
N THR A 430 -29.23 42.05 32.63
CA THR A 430 -30.14 41.59 31.56
C THR A 430 -29.45 41.52 30.19
N MET A 431 -28.50 42.43 29.93
CA MET A 431 -27.70 42.42 28.70
C MET A 431 -26.85 41.15 28.62
N ILE A 432 -26.13 40.79 29.68
CA ILE A 432 -25.28 39.59 29.71
C ILE A 432 -26.12 38.33 29.50
N ASP A 433 -27.26 38.20 30.18
CA ASP A 433 -28.15 37.03 30.04
C ASP A 433 -28.62 36.86 28.59
N ASN A 434 -29.06 37.95 27.95
CA ASN A 434 -29.52 37.92 26.57
C ASN A 434 -28.38 37.68 25.57
N LEU A 435 -27.17 38.16 25.84
CA LEU A 435 -25.99 37.85 25.03
C LEU A 435 -25.57 36.38 25.14
N MET A 436 -25.70 35.75 26.31
CA MET A 436 -25.44 34.31 26.47
C MET A 436 -26.41 33.46 25.63
N ILE A 437 -27.70 33.85 25.62
CA ILE A 437 -28.71 33.22 24.76
C ILE A 437 -28.34 33.44 23.28
N ALA A 438 -27.91 34.65 22.92
CA ALA A 438 -27.49 34.97 21.57
C ALA A 438 -26.29 34.15 21.11
N ASP A 439 -25.27 33.94 21.95
CA ASP A 439 -24.14 33.07 21.62
C ASP A 439 -24.60 31.64 21.35
N HIS A 440 -25.46 31.09 22.22
CA HIS A 440 -25.98 29.73 22.04
C HIS A 440 -26.74 29.56 20.73
N GLU A 441 -27.55 30.56 20.36
CA GLU A 441 -28.33 30.51 19.13
C GLU A 441 -27.48 30.78 17.89
N THR A 442 -26.51 31.70 17.96
CA THR A 442 -25.59 31.99 16.85
C THR A 442 -24.55 30.89 16.60
N GLN A 443 -24.34 29.94 17.53
CA GLN A 443 -23.59 28.70 17.28
C GLN A 443 -24.20 27.84 16.16
N LYS A 444 -25.50 28.01 15.90
CA LYS A 444 -26.16 27.39 14.73
C LYS A 444 -25.79 28.10 13.42
N GLY A 445 -24.94 29.14 13.47
CA GLY A 445 -24.45 29.97 12.36
C GLY A 445 -25.53 30.31 11.36
N ILE A 446 -25.32 30.02 10.07
CA ILE A 446 -26.30 30.35 9.02
C ILE A 446 -27.66 29.65 9.22
N ASN A 447 -27.68 28.51 9.93
CA ASN A 447 -28.91 27.77 10.24
C ASN A 447 -29.70 28.38 11.41
N ALA A 448 -29.17 29.40 12.10
CA ALA A 448 -29.90 30.13 13.14
C ALA A 448 -31.12 30.88 12.60
N LEU A 449 -31.17 31.11 11.27
CA LEU A 449 -32.25 31.81 10.60
C LEU A 449 -32.81 30.92 9.47
N SER A 450 -34.01 30.37 9.66
CA SER A 450 -34.62 29.45 8.69
C SER A 450 -34.99 30.15 7.37
N GLY A 451 -34.74 29.47 6.24
CA GLY A 451 -35.26 29.85 4.92
C GLY A 451 -34.39 30.84 4.13
N ILE A 452 -33.10 30.97 4.47
CA ILE A 452 -32.18 31.85 3.76
C ILE A 452 -31.26 31.02 2.86
N GLU A 453 -31.18 31.39 1.58
CA GLU A 453 -30.31 30.74 0.61
C GLU A 453 -29.15 31.65 0.19
N ILE A 454 -27.97 31.05 0.00
CA ILE A 454 -26.84 31.73 -0.63
C ILE A 454 -27.21 32.09 -2.08
N PRO A 455 -26.93 33.32 -2.56
CA PRO A 455 -27.25 33.72 -3.91
C PRO A 455 -26.69 32.76 -4.98
N ALA A 456 -27.49 32.46 -6.02
CA ALA A 456 -27.19 31.44 -7.03
C ALA A 456 -25.84 31.63 -7.73
N GLN A 457 -25.38 32.87 -7.90
CA GLN A 457 -24.06 33.19 -8.48
C GLN A 457 -22.89 32.55 -7.70
N PHE A 458 -22.96 32.52 -6.36
CA PHE A 458 -21.92 31.93 -5.53
C PHE A 458 -21.99 30.40 -5.55
N LYS A 459 -23.21 29.85 -5.67
CA LYS A 459 -23.43 28.40 -5.90
C LYS A 459 -22.76 27.93 -7.19
N GLU A 460 -22.94 28.66 -8.29
CA GLU A 460 -22.33 28.29 -9.58
C GLU A 460 -20.80 28.50 -9.58
N MET A 461 -20.30 29.54 -8.92
CA MET A 461 -18.85 29.74 -8.73
C MET A 461 -18.23 28.57 -7.95
N ALA A 462 -18.81 28.17 -6.81
CA ALA A 462 -18.33 27.04 -6.03
C ALA A 462 -18.33 25.74 -6.86
N LYS A 463 -19.40 25.50 -7.63
CA LYS A 463 -19.50 24.36 -8.53
C LYS A 463 -18.44 24.36 -9.63
N THR A 464 -18.13 25.51 -10.23
CA THR A 464 -17.08 25.63 -11.26
C THR A 464 -15.71 25.34 -10.68
N ILE A 465 -15.39 25.90 -9.51
CA ILE A 465 -14.11 25.67 -8.82
C ILE A 465 -13.97 24.18 -8.46
N ASN A 466 -15.00 23.59 -7.84
CA ASN A 466 -15.02 22.17 -7.48
C ASN A 466 -14.89 21.25 -8.70
N ALA A 467 -15.52 21.61 -9.83
CA ALA A 467 -15.38 20.86 -11.07
C ALA A 467 -13.94 20.89 -11.62
N GLY A 468 -13.24 22.02 -11.46
CA GLY A 468 -11.83 22.16 -11.85
C GLY A 468 -10.87 21.28 -11.04
N CYS A 469 -11.13 21.11 -9.73
CA CYS A 469 -10.29 20.29 -8.84
C CYS A 469 -10.70 18.81 -8.79
N ARG A 470 -11.80 18.42 -9.44
CA ARG A 470 -12.33 17.06 -9.42
C ARG A 470 -11.34 15.98 -9.92
N PRO A 471 -10.57 16.17 -11.01
CA PRO A 471 -9.63 15.14 -11.47
C PRO A 471 -8.53 14.82 -10.45
N GLU A 472 -8.05 15.83 -9.73
CA GLU A 472 -7.04 15.68 -8.67
C GLU A 472 -7.64 14.96 -7.45
N LEU A 473 -8.84 15.38 -7.02
CA LEU A 473 -9.60 14.70 -5.97
C LEU A 473 -9.78 13.21 -6.24
N GLU A 474 -10.24 12.86 -7.45
CA GLU A 474 -10.46 11.46 -7.84
C GLU A 474 -9.15 10.66 -7.84
N THR A 475 -8.04 11.29 -8.25
CA THR A 475 -6.71 10.65 -8.26
C THR A 475 -6.23 10.35 -6.84
N GLN A 476 -6.31 11.33 -5.94
CA GLN A 476 -5.89 11.20 -4.55
C GLN A 476 -6.77 10.19 -3.78
N LEU A 477 -8.09 10.24 -3.96
CA LEU A 477 -8.99 9.26 -3.33
C LEU A 477 -8.83 7.84 -3.91
N THR A 478 -8.58 7.69 -5.22
CA THR A 478 -8.30 6.37 -5.80
C THR A 478 -7.02 5.78 -5.20
N LYS A 479 -5.97 6.59 -5.02
CA LYS A 479 -4.74 6.17 -4.36
C LYS A 479 -5.00 5.75 -2.91
N LEU A 480 -5.74 6.56 -2.16
CA LEU A 480 -6.10 6.24 -0.78
C LEU A 480 -6.94 4.95 -0.68
N ASN A 481 -7.87 4.72 -1.61
CA ASN A 481 -8.67 3.50 -1.65
C ASN A 481 -7.78 2.27 -1.90
N ALA A 482 -6.76 2.38 -2.74
CA ALA A 482 -5.77 1.33 -2.95
C ALA A 482 -4.94 1.09 -1.67
N GLU A 483 -4.45 2.14 -1.02
CA GLU A 483 -3.72 2.03 0.26
C GLU A 483 -4.58 1.42 1.37
N MET A 484 -5.86 1.80 1.45
CA MET A 484 -6.83 1.23 2.40
C MET A 484 -7.11 -0.25 2.11
N ALA A 485 -7.22 -0.61 0.83
CA ALA A 485 -7.31 -2.01 0.43
C ALA A 485 -6.05 -2.76 0.85
N ASP A 486 -4.85 -2.22 0.55
CA ASP A 486 -3.57 -2.81 0.93
C ASP A 486 -3.42 -2.95 2.45
N LEU A 487 -3.92 -1.99 3.25
CA LEU A 487 -3.91 -2.05 4.71
C LEU A 487 -4.89 -3.08 5.27
N ALA A 488 -6.10 -3.15 4.71
CA ALA A 488 -7.04 -4.24 5.00
C ALA A 488 -6.43 -5.59 4.60
N MET A 489 -5.59 -5.60 3.56
CA MET A 489 -4.97 -6.78 3.01
C MET A 489 -3.67 -7.23 3.72
N GLY A 490 -2.86 -6.30 4.24
CA GLY A 490 -1.48 -6.55 4.68
C GLY A 490 -1.31 -6.92 6.16
N HIS A 491 -2.32 -6.68 7.01
CA HIS A 491 -2.22 -6.98 8.44
C HIS A 491 -2.76 -8.37 8.79
N HIS A 492 -1.84 -9.34 8.83
CA HIS A 492 -1.85 -10.62 9.55
C HIS A 492 -3.12 -10.97 10.35
N ASN A 493 -4.12 -11.55 9.69
CA ASN A 493 -4.86 -12.67 10.25
C ASN A 493 -5.50 -13.44 9.10
N ALA A 494 -5.03 -14.66 8.84
CA ALA A 494 -5.69 -15.61 7.92
C ALA A 494 -7.14 -15.94 8.33
N ASN A 495 -7.56 -15.46 9.51
CA ASN A 495 -8.89 -15.60 10.09
C ASN A 495 -9.75 -14.33 10.00
N ASP A 496 -9.30 -13.24 9.37
CA ASP A 496 -10.20 -12.09 9.15
C ASP A 496 -11.31 -12.53 8.17
N PRO A 497 -12.61 -12.39 8.50
CA PRO A 497 -13.70 -12.73 7.60
C PRO A 497 -13.69 -11.97 6.26
N PHE A 498 -12.90 -10.90 6.12
CA PHE A 498 -12.54 -10.36 4.80
C PHE A 498 -12.01 -11.46 3.84
N TRP A 499 -11.37 -12.49 4.40
CA TRP A 499 -10.68 -13.60 3.75
C TRP A 499 -11.43 -14.93 3.77
N ALA A 500 -12.59 -15.07 4.40
CA ALA A 500 -13.23 -16.39 4.54
C ALA A 500 -13.65 -17.01 3.18
N ASP A 501 -13.71 -16.21 2.11
CA ASP A 501 -14.13 -16.58 0.75
C ASP A 501 -13.05 -16.25 -0.32
N GLN A 502 -11.76 -16.46 -0.04
CA GLN A 502 -10.67 -15.97 -0.89
C GLN A 502 -10.73 -16.45 -2.36
N GLU A 503 -10.79 -15.47 -3.26
CA GLU A 503 -10.67 -15.64 -4.71
C GLU A 503 -9.26 -15.25 -5.22
N GLU A 504 -8.23 -15.56 -4.45
CA GLU A 504 -6.85 -15.17 -4.75
C GLU A 504 -6.15 -16.11 -5.73
N PHE A 505 -5.04 -15.64 -6.31
CA PHE A 505 -4.11 -16.56 -6.96
C PHE A 505 -3.28 -17.28 -5.91
N ASN A 506 -3.46 -18.59 -5.78
CA ASN A 506 -2.55 -19.44 -5.00
C ASN A 506 -1.26 -19.77 -5.77
N ASP A 507 -1.37 -19.82 -7.09
CA ASP A 507 -0.29 -19.93 -8.05
C ASP A 507 -0.77 -19.43 -9.41
N PHE A 508 0.10 -19.47 -10.41
CA PHE A 508 -0.23 -19.17 -11.79
C PHE A 508 -0.33 -20.42 -12.66
N SER A 509 -0.66 -21.56 -12.07
CA SER A 509 -0.96 -22.76 -12.84
C SER A 509 -2.21 -22.55 -13.71
N ARG A 510 -2.32 -23.32 -14.78
CA ARG A 510 -3.46 -23.23 -15.71
C ARG A 510 -4.81 -23.34 -14.99
N ASP A 511 -4.91 -24.21 -13.98
CA ASP A 511 -6.16 -24.45 -13.26
C ASP A 511 -6.59 -23.21 -12.47
N SER A 512 -5.65 -22.57 -11.76
CA SER A 512 -5.87 -21.29 -11.08
C SER A 512 -6.28 -20.19 -12.06
N VAL A 513 -5.64 -20.12 -13.23
CA VAL A 513 -5.98 -19.13 -14.27
C VAL A 513 -7.37 -19.38 -14.86
N LEU A 514 -7.76 -20.64 -15.06
CA LEU A 514 -9.10 -21.02 -15.53
C LEU A 514 -10.18 -20.62 -14.52
N GLU A 515 -9.94 -20.86 -13.24
CA GLU A 515 -10.83 -20.45 -12.16
C GLU A 515 -11.00 -18.92 -12.16
N LYS A 516 -9.90 -18.16 -12.21
CA LYS A 516 -9.97 -16.69 -12.27
C LYS A 516 -10.58 -16.16 -13.55
N ALA A 517 -10.37 -16.80 -14.69
CA ALA A 517 -11.04 -16.45 -15.94
C ALA A 517 -12.56 -16.62 -15.85
N LYS A 518 -13.02 -17.67 -15.17
CA LYS A 518 -14.46 -17.92 -14.91
C LYS A 518 -15.02 -16.86 -13.97
N LEU A 519 -14.35 -16.61 -12.85
CA LEU A 519 -14.73 -15.59 -11.89
C LEU A 519 -14.88 -14.20 -12.53
N ILE A 520 -13.89 -13.78 -13.33
CA ILE A 520 -13.93 -12.48 -14.02
C ILE A 520 -15.05 -12.44 -15.07
N ASP A 521 -15.36 -13.55 -15.74
CA ASP A 521 -16.53 -13.63 -16.62
C ASP A 521 -17.83 -13.47 -15.83
N ASP A 522 -17.97 -14.13 -14.68
CA ASP A 522 -19.13 -14.02 -13.80
C ASP A 522 -19.33 -12.56 -13.31
N LEU A 523 -18.24 -11.89 -12.92
CA LEU A 523 -18.25 -10.45 -12.62
C LEU A 523 -18.71 -9.62 -13.82
N TYR A 524 -18.19 -9.91 -15.02
CA TYR A 524 -18.60 -9.22 -16.24
C TYR A 524 -20.08 -9.43 -16.56
N GLN A 525 -20.62 -10.65 -16.43
CA GLN A 525 -22.03 -10.92 -16.64
C GLN A 525 -22.91 -10.21 -15.61
N MET A 526 -22.47 -10.16 -14.34
CA MET A 526 -23.16 -9.41 -13.28
C MET A 526 -23.25 -7.92 -13.61
N VAL A 527 -22.13 -7.28 -13.93
CA VAL A 527 -22.07 -5.86 -14.32
C VAL A 527 -22.88 -5.60 -15.59
N LYS A 528 -22.82 -6.51 -16.56
CA LYS A 528 -23.59 -6.41 -17.81
C LYS A 528 -25.09 -6.52 -17.58
N LYS A 529 -25.55 -7.46 -16.75
CA LYS A 529 -26.98 -7.66 -16.42
C LYS A 529 -27.59 -6.42 -15.76
N ASN A 530 -26.78 -5.73 -14.96
CA ASN A 530 -27.21 -4.52 -14.27
C ASN A 530 -27.13 -3.27 -15.16
N ASP A 531 -26.69 -3.37 -16.41
CA ASP A 531 -26.66 -2.24 -17.33
C ASP A 531 -28.05 -1.95 -17.93
N THR A 532 -28.40 -0.68 -18.04
CA THR A 532 -29.71 -0.23 -18.54
C THR A 532 -29.51 0.54 -19.84
N LEU A 533 -30.52 0.61 -20.72
CA LEU A 533 -30.45 1.30 -22.03
C LEU A 533 -29.90 2.74 -21.98
N ASN A 534 -30.07 3.45 -20.84
CA ASN A 534 -29.54 4.80 -20.60
C ASN A 534 -28.38 4.82 -19.57
N GLY A 535 -27.48 3.83 -19.61
CA GLY A 535 -26.36 3.72 -18.68
C GLY A 535 -25.42 4.94 -18.73
N SER A 536 -24.91 5.37 -17.57
CA SER A 536 -23.90 6.44 -17.50
C SER A 536 -22.64 6.04 -18.26
N ARG A 537 -21.99 6.99 -18.96
CA ARG A 537 -20.73 6.78 -19.68
C ARG A 537 -19.66 6.09 -18.80
N ASN A 538 -19.52 6.52 -17.55
CA ASN A 538 -18.55 5.99 -16.59
C ASN A 538 -18.74 4.49 -16.33
N TYR A 539 -19.99 4.04 -16.16
CA TYR A 539 -20.31 2.61 -16.03
C TYR A 539 -20.00 1.83 -17.30
N GLY A 540 -20.26 2.41 -18.47
CA GLY A 540 -19.95 1.83 -19.77
C GLY A 540 -18.44 1.65 -20.00
N ASP A 541 -17.64 2.65 -19.63
CA ASP A 541 -16.17 2.62 -19.75
C ASP A 541 -15.56 1.58 -18.79
N MET A 542 -16.01 1.55 -17.53
CA MET A 542 -15.64 0.51 -16.56
C MET A 542 -15.99 -0.90 -17.08
N LYS A 543 -17.21 -1.11 -17.59
CA LYS A 543 -17.65 -2.38 -18.17
C LYS A 543 -16.79 -2.79 -19.38
N ARG A 544 -16.36 -1.84 -20.21
CA ARG A 544 -15.47 -2.10 -21.35
C ARG A 544 -14.08 -2.55 -20.88
N ALA A 545 -13.52 -1.89 -19.88
CA ALA A 545 -12.25 -2.32 -19.28
C ALA A 545 -12.37 -3.70 -18.60
N LEU A 546 -13.48 -4.00 -17.94
CA LEU A 546 -13.73 -5.33 -17.36
C LEU A 546 -13.83 -6.40 -18.45
N LYS A 547 -14.44 -6.07 -19.60
CA LYS A 547 -14.46 -6.97 -20.78
C LYS A 547 -13.05 -7.23 -21.30
N GLU A 548 -12.21 -6.21 -21.37
CA GLU A 548 -10.80 -6.32 -21.79
C GLU A 548 -10.03 -7.25 -20.84
N LEU A 549 -10.15 -7.04 -19.53
CA LEU A 549 -9.57 -7.94 -18.51
C LEU A 549 -10.08 -9.38 -18.64
N ARG A 550 -11.40 -9.56 -18.85
CA ARG A 550 -12.01 -10.88 -19.07
C ARG A 550 -11.44 -11.57 -20.31
N ASP A 551 -11.41 -10.87 -21.43
CA ASP A 551 -10.93 -11.44 -22.70
C ASP A 551 -9.45 -11.80 -22.60
N TYR A 552 -8.66 -10.94 -21.95
CA TYR A 552 -7.25 -11.21 -21.63
C TYR A 552 -7.09 -12.46 -20.75
N THR A 553 -7.79 -12.54 -19.63
CA THR A 553 -7.69 -13.68 -18.69
C THR A 553 -8.18 -14.99 -19.34
N LYS A 554 -9.23 -14.93 -20.17
CA LYS A 554 -9.67 -16.10 -20.96
C LYS A 554 -8.62 -16.55 -21.96
N ALA A 555 -7.94 -15.62 -22.64
CA ALA A 555 -6.85 -15.96 -23.55
C ALA A 555 -5.69 -16.63 -22.79
N LEU A 556 -5.34 -16.14 -21.59
CA LEU A 556 -4.34 -16.78 -20.74
C LEU A 556 -4.75 -18.20 -20.35
N ALA A 557 -6.03 -18.42 -20.02
CA ALA A 557 -6.57 -19.72 -19.59
C ALA A 557 -6.67 -20.77 -20.72
N MET A 558 -6.68 -20.32 -21.99
CA MET A 558 -6.64 -21.21 -23.15
C MET A 558 -5.24 -21.79 -23.41
N ASP A 559 -4.20 -21.14 -22.87
CA ASP A 559 -2.82 -21.58 -22.94
C ASP A 559 -2.51 -22.55 -21.78
N ASP A 560 -1.71 -23.58 -22.04
CA ASP A 560 -1.32 -24.56 -21.01
C ASP A 560 -0.07 -24.15 -20.21
N ARG A 561 0.56 -23.02 -20.58
CA ARG A 561 1.67 -22.41 -19.85
C ARG A 561 1.18 -21.64 -18.63
N PRO A 562 1.93 -21.66 -17.50
CA PRO A 562 1.68 -20.73 -16.40
C PRO A 562 1.76 -19.26 -16.83
N ILE A 563 1.21 -18.35 -16.03
CA ILE A 563 1.41 -16.89 -16.24
C ILE A 563 2.86 -16.55 -15.89
N GLY A 564 3.55 -15.81 -16.76
CA GLY A 564 4.89 -15.29 -16.51
C GLY A 564 4.87 -13.84 -15.97
N GLY A 565 6.05 -13.30 -15.67
CA GLY A 565 6.16 -11.94 -15.13
C GLY A 565 5.58 -10.85 -16.04
N GLU A 566 5.74 -10.95 -17.37
CA GLU A 566 5.15 -10.02 -18.34
C GLU A 566 3.62 -10.03 -18.24
N GLU A 567 3.02 -11.23 -18.29
CA GLU A 567 1.57 -11.38 -18.23
C GLU A 567 0.97 -10.98 -16.88
N ARG A 568 1.70 -11.22 -15.78
CA ARG A 568 1.32 -10.76 -14.43
C ARG A 568 1.24 -9.24 -14.37
N VAL A 569 2.25 -8.55 -14.94
CA VAL A 569 2.29 -7.09 -14.97
C VAL A 569 1.11 -6.54 -15.78
N ASP A 570 0.79 -7.14 -16.92
CA ASP A 570 -0.35 -6.70 -17.75
C ASP A 570 -1.71 -7.03 -17.11
N TYR A 571 -1.85 -8.19 -16.47
CA TYR A 571 -3.00 -8.50 -15.62
C TYR A 571 -3.21 -7.44 -14.54
N THR A 572 -2.15 -7.10 -13.81
CA THR A 572 -2.17 -6.09 -12.73
C THR A 572 -2.58 -4.71 -13.27
N LYS A 573 -2.02 -4.30 -14.42
CA LYS A 573 -2.42 -3.04 -15.09
C LYS A 573 -3.90 -3.03 -15.45
N LEU A 574 -4.42 -4.12 -16.00
CA LEU A 574 -5.84 -4.22 -16.39
C LEU A 574 -6.77 -4.23 -15.18
N VAL A 575 -6.42 -4.93 -14.10
CA VAL A 575 -7.17 -4.87 -12.83
C VAL A 575 -7.18 -3.45 -12.27
N ASN A 576 -6.03 -2.79 -12.19
CA ASN A 576 -5.92 -1.41 -11.69
C ASN A 576 -6.69 -0.41 -12.56
N LYS A 577 -6.73 -0.62 -13.89
CA LYS A 577 -7.54 0.16 -14.82
C LYS A 577 -9.03 0.01 -14.52
N VAL A 578 -9.51 -1.22 -14.30
CA VAL A 578 -10.92 -1.47 -13.92
C VAL A 578 -11.23 -0.84 -12.57
N ASN A 579 -10.35 -1.00 -11.58
CA ASN A 579 -10.50 -0.44 -10.24
C ASN A 579 -10.63 1.10 -10.28
N LYS A 580 -9.73 1.78 -11.01
CA LYS A 580 -9.78 3.24 -11.19
C LYS A 580 -11.08 3.70 -11.85
N LEU A 581 -11.56 3.00 -12.87
CA LEU A 581 -12.83 3.34 -13.54
C LEU A 581 -14.05 3.05 -12.65
N ALA A 582 -13.96 2.06 -11.77
CA ALA A 582 -14.98 1.76 -10.79
C ALA A 582 -15.06 2.85 -9.71
N ASP A 583 -13.92 3.34 -9.22
CA ASP A 583 -13.84 4.50 -8.32
C ASP A 583 -14.43 5.75 -8.99
N HIS A 584 -14.02 6.03 -10.23
CA HIS A 584 -14.58 7.13 -11.01
C HIS A 584 -16.11 7.00 -11.14
N TYR A 585 -16.66 5.81 -11.38
CA TYR A 585 -18.12 5.61 -11.39
C TYR A 585 -18.77 5.89 -10.03
N LEU A 586 -18.23 5.33 -8.94
CA LEU A 586 -18.81 5.46 -7.60
C LEU A 586 -18.77 6.91 -7.09
N MET A 587 -17.69 7.65 -7.37
CA MET A 587 -17.53 9.07 -7.00
C MET A 587 -18.41 10.02 -7.82
N ASN A 588 -18.74 9.65 -9.06
CA ASN A 588 -19.58 10.46 -9.95
C ASN A 588 -21.08 10.14 -9.86
N LYS A 589 -21.48 9.27 -8.95
CA LYS A 589 -22.89 8.89 -8.79
C LYS A 589 -23.58 9.79 -7.78
N ASP A 590 -24.50 10.64 -8.24
CA ASP A 590 -25.20 11.64 -7.40
C ASP A 590 -25.90 11.09 -6.15
N ASN A 591 -26.35 9.83 -6.18
CA ASN A 591 -26.91 9.15 -5.02
C ASN A 591 -26.74 7.63 -5.19
N LEU A 592 -25.90 7.06 -4.33
CA LEU A 592 -25.58 5.64 -4.31
C LEU A 592 -26.73 4.79 -3.76
N ASP A 593 -27.61 5.39 -2.95
CA ASP A 593 -28.69 4.73 -2.20
C ASP A 593 -30.05 4.78 -2.92
N LYS A 594 -30.11 5.42 -4.11
CA LYS A 594 -31.33 5.39 -4.94
C LYS A 594 -31.66 3.94 -5.31
N PRO A 595 -32.92 3.46 -5.15
CA PRO A 595 -33.30 2.08 -5.47
C PRO A 595 -32.90 1.61 -6.87
N SER A 596 -32.98 2.49 -7.87
CA SER A 596 -32.57 2.23 -9.25
C SER A 596 -31.06 2.07 -9.47
N SER A 597 -30.24 2.42 -8.46
CA SER A 597 -28.77 2.37 -8.49
C SER A 597 -28.19 1.32 -7.53
N LEU A 598 -28.95 0.84 -6.54
CA LEU A 598 -28.48 -0.11 -5.52
C LEU A 598 -27.82 -1.37 -6.12
N GLN A 599 -28.48 -2.01 -7.10
CA GLN A 599 -27.93 -3.23 -7.73
C GLN A 599 -26.65 -2.96 -8.53
N LYS A 600 -26.56 -1.79 -9.20
CA LYS A 600 -25.35 -1.38 -9.94
C LYS A 600 -24.20 -1.12 -8.98
N VAL A 601 -24.45 -0.33 -7.94
CA VAL A 601 -23.45 0.03 -6.92
C VAL A 601 -22.98 -1.23 -6.19
N ALA A 602 -23.88 -2.10 -5.76
CA ALA A 602 -23.52 -3.38 -5.12
C ALA A 602 -22.69 -4.27 -6.05
N GLY A 603 -23.06 -4.36 -7.34
CA GLY A 603 -22.29 -5.10 -8.34
C GLY A 603 -20.88 -4.56 -8.55
N VAL A 604 -20.73 -3.22 -8.62
CA VAL A 604 -19.42 -2.57 -8.76
C VAL A 604 -18.56 -2.80 -7.51
N ARG A 605 -19.14 -2.64 -6.31
CA ARG A 605 -18.45 -2.88 -5.04
C ARG A 605 -17.99 -4.32 -4.89
N LYS A 606 -18.85 -5.29 -5.22
CA LYS A 606 -18.49 -6.72 -5.24
C LYS A 606 -17.37 -7.01 -6.24
N MET A 607 -17.47 -6.46 -7.47
CA MET A 607 -16.42 -6.58 -8.48
C MET A 607 -15.08 -6.03 -7.97
N LYS A 608 -15.07 -4.84 -7.36
CA LYS A 608 -13.86 -4.24 -6.80
C LYS A 608 -13.23 -5.12 -5.72
N LYS A 609 -14.03 -5.61 -4.75
CA LYS A 609 -13.56 -6.52 -3.69
C LYS A 609 -12.82 -7.73 -4.28
N VAL A 610 -13.46 -8.40 -5.23
CA VAL A 610 -12.93 -9.62 -5.86
C VAL A 610 -11.67 -9.34 -6.69
N LEU A 611 -11.66 -8.25 -7.47
CA LEU A 611 -10.49 -7.90 -8.29
C LEU A 611 -9.29 -7.45 -7.44
N LEU A 612 -9.52 -6.73 -6.34
CA LEU A 612 -8.45 -6.35 -5.43
C LEU A 612 -7.90 -7.58 -4.70
N SER A 613 -8.76 -8.53 -4.31
CA SER A 613 -8.28 -9.79 -3.73
C SER A 613 -7.44 -10.61 -4.71
N THR A 614 -7.70 -10.57 -6.03
CA THR A 614 -6.82 -11.31 -6.97
C THR A 614 -5.42 -10.70 -7.11
N LEU A 615 -5.25 -9.43 -6.73
CA LEU A 615 -3.92 -8.80 -6.62
C LEU A 615 -3.25 -9.09 -5.28
N HIS A 616 -4.04 -9.46 -4.26
CA HIS A 616 -3.48 -9.96 -3.02
C HIS A 616 -2.65 -11.22 -3.30
N ASN A 617 -1.47 -11.29 -2.69
CA ASN A 617 -0.54 -12.41 -2.86
C ASN A 617 -0.09 -12.69 -4.29
N ILE A 618 -0.28 -11.77 -5.25
CA ILE A 618 0.11 -11.99 -6.65
C ILE A 618 1.63 -12.27 -6.80
N GLU A 619 2.47 -11.66 -5.96
CA GLU A 619 3.91 -11.95 -5.89
C GLU A 619 4.21 -13.29 -5.22
N TRP A 620 3.39 -13.70 -4.24
CA TRP A 620 3.52 -15.01 -3.61
C TRP A 620 3.13 -16.13 -4.58
N ALA A 621 2.06 -15.94 -5.36
CA ALA A 621 1.67 -16.83 -6.45
C ALA A 621 2.76 -16.96 -7.52
N GLU A 622 3.43 -15.86 -7.86
CA GLU A 622 4.62 -15.85 -8.73
C GLU A 622 5.71 -16.75 -8.14
N ASN A 623 6.10 -16.50 -6.89
CA ASN A 623 7.13 -17.28 -6.19
C ASN A 623 6.78 -18.77 -6.10
N ILE A 624 5.52 -19.14 -5.82
CA ILE A 624 5.09 -20.54 -5.84
C ILE A 624 5.25 -21.15 -7.23
N THR A 625 4.85 -20.42 -8.26
CA THR A 625 4.96 -20.88 -9.65
C THR A 625 6.42 -21.06 -10.05
N GLU A 626 7.28 -20.10 -9.73
CA GLU A 626 8.72 -20.19 -9.95
C GLU A 626 9.34 -21.38 -9.21
N ASN A 627 8.92 -21.64 -7.97
CA ASN A 627 9.38 -22.79 -7.19
C ASN A 627 8.93 -24.12 -7.82
N LYS A 628 7.67 -24.23 -8.27
CA LYS A 628 7.16 -25.43 -8.97
C LYS A 628 7.91 -25.70 -10.27
N ILE A 629 8.17 -24.67 -11.07
CA ILE A 629 8.96 -24.78 -12.31
C ILE A 629 10.41 -25.15 -11.99
N THR A 630 10.99 -24.53 -10.96
CA THR A 630 12.36 -24.83 -10.53
C THR A 630 12.46 -26.29 -10.08
N GLU A 631 11.50 -26.78 -9.30
CA GLU A 631 11.43 -28.18 -8.88
C GLU A 631 11.22 -29.13 -10.06
N GLU A 632 10.35 -28.79 -11.02
CA GLU A 632 10.10 -29.58 -12.23
C GLU A 632 11.39 -29.81 -13.04
N PHE A 633 12.20 -28.76 -13.23
CA PHE A 633 13.35 -28.81 -14.14
C PHE A 633 14.70 -29.08 -13.44
N PHE A 634 14.84 -28.68 -12.18
CA PHE A 634 16.10 -28.78 -11.45
C PHE A 634 16.04 -29.68 -10.21
N GLY A 635 14.85 -30.10 -9.77
CA GLY A 635 14.67 -30.86 -8.55
C GLY A 635 15.22 -30.12 -7.33
N ASP A 636 16.04 -30.81 -6.53
CA ASP A 636 16.62 -30.24 -5.30
C ASP A 636 17.92 -29.44 -5.54
N LYS A 637 18.46 -29.44 -6.78
CA LYS A 637 19.74 -28.78 -7.11
C LYS A 637 19.74 -27.29 -6.76
N PHE A 638 18.68 -26.58 -7.17
CA PHE A 638 18.55 -25.16 -6.88
C PHE A 638 17.99 -24.88 -5.49
N LYS A 639 17.30 -25.85 -4.86
CA LYS A 639 16.88 -25.70 -3.46
C LYS A 639 18.08 -25.59 -2.53
N LEU A 640 19.09 -26.45 -2.72
CA LEU A 640 20.34 -26.34 -1.94
C LEU A 640 21.04 -25.01 -2.21
N HIS A 641 21.18 -24.63 -3.49
CA HIS A 641 21.73 -23.35 -3.90
C HIS A 641 21.05 -22.15 -3.22
N ASP A 642 19.73 -22.06 -3.30
CA ASP A 642 18.97 -20.94 -2.74
C ASP A 642 18.98 -20.96 -1.20
N SER A 643 18.99 -22.15 -0.58
CA SER A 643 19.02 -22.30 0.89
C SER A 643 20.33 -21.83 1.52
N LEU A 644 21.41 -21.81 0.74
CA LEU A 644 22.76 -21.41 1.16
C LEU A 644 23.15 -20.02 0.65
N ASP A 645 22.28 -19.32 -0.09
CA ASP A 645 22.56 -17.92 -0.49
C ASP A 645 22.47 -17.02 0.75
N PRO A 646 23.59 -16.40 1.20
CA PRO A 646 23.61 -15.56 2.39
C PRO A 646 22.77 -14.29 2.24
N SER A 647 22.43 -13.89 1.01
CA SER A 647 21.60 -12.73 0.70
C SER A 647 20.12 -13.06 0.46
N ASN A 648 19.70 -14.32 0.63
CA ASN A 648 18.32 -14.72 0.38
C ASN A 648 17.35 -14.06 1.38
N ASP A 649 16.40 -13.25 0.88
CA ASP A 649 15.40 -12.54 1.68
C ASP A 649 14.51 -13.48 2.52
N SER A 650 14.37 -14.75 2.12
CA SER A 650 13.60 -15.76 2.89
C SER A 650 14.36 -16.32 4.11
N ASN A 651 15.69 -16.25 4.11
CA ASN A 651 16.56 -16.78 5.16
C ASN A 651 17.47 -15.65 5.66
N LYS A 652 16.88 -14.77 6.48
CA LYS A 652 17.42 -13.47 6.95
C LYS A 652 18.63 -13.58 7.90
N ALA A 653 19.66 -14.32 7.53
CA ALA A 653 20.82 -14.57 8.38
C ALA A 653 21.61 -13.30 8.71
N PHE A 654 21.60 -12.28 7.84
CA PHE A 654 22.30 -11.00 8.04
C PHE A 654 21.35 -9.83 8.36
N TYR A 655 20.24 -9.67 7.63
CA TYR A 655 19.38 -8.48 7.77
C TYR A 655 18.49 -8.50 9.03
N GLY A 656 18.17 -9.68 9.56
CA GLY A 656 17.20 -9.84 10.65
C GLY A 656 15.84 -9.20 10.34
N ASP A 657 15.06 -8.88 11.37
CA ASP A 657 13.80 -8.15 11.18
C ASP A 657 13.99 -6.64 11.06
N LYS A 658 15.09 -6.10 11.61
CA LYS A 658 15.44 -4.66 11.57
C LYS A 658 15.57 -4.13 10.14
N TYR A 659 16.15 -4.92 9.24
CA TYR A 659 16.42 -4.52 7.85
C TYR A 659 15.56 -5.26 6.81
N ARG A 660 14.38 -5.77 7.22
CA ARG A 660 13.47 -6.50 6.32
C ARG A 660 13.05 -5.62 5.12
N ASP A 661 12.72 -4.36 5.39
CA ASP A 661 12.32 -3.41 4.35
C ASP A 661 13.53 -2.89 3.57
N ARG A 662 13.40 -2.75 2.24
CA ARG A 662 14.48 -2.24 1.37
C ARG A 662 14.85 -0.80 1.69
N GLN A 663 13.89 0.05 2.09
CA GLN A 663 14.19 1.46 2.42
C GLN A 663 15.02 1.57 3.70
N SER A 664 14.80 0.68 4.68
CA SER A 664 15.61 0.66 5.91
C SER A 664 17.11 0.41 5.67
N ARG A 665 17.45 -0.24 4.54
CA ARG A 665 18.81 -0.53 4.08
C ARG A 665 19.42 0.59 3.23
N ALA A 666 18.60 1.51 2.72
CA ALA A 666 19.06 2.57 1.85
C ALA A 666 19.97 3.55 2.62
N ILE A 667 20.98 4.06 1.93
CA ILE A 667 21.89 5.09 2.42
C ILE A 667 21.58 6.36 1.62
N HIS A 668 21.09 7.39 2.31
CA HIS A 668 20.79 8.70 1.71
C HIS A 668 21.87 9.71 2.12
N GLY A 669 22.45 10.44 1.15
CA GLY A 669 23.47 11.47 1.39
C GLY A 669 24.94 11.01 1.29
N VAL A 670 25.75 11.80 0.57
CA VAL A 670 27.25 11.87 0.44
C VAL A 670 28.04 10.52 0.29
N PRO A 671 29.40 10.41 0.21
CA PRO A 671 30.13 9.54 -0.75
C PRO A 671 29.82 8.03 -0.75
N CYS A 672 29.39 7.48 0.39
CA CYS A 672 29.03 6.07 0.55
C CYS A 672 27.59 5.74 0.10
N ASN A 673 26.81 6.71 -0.39
CA ASN A 673 25.49 6.48 -0.99
C ASN A 673 25.51 5.66 -2.28
N LYS A 674 26.70 5.42 -2.84
CA LYS A 674 26.88 4.62 -4.06
C LYS A 674 26.89 3.12 -3.79
N PHE A 675 27.06 2.70 -2.53
CA PHE A 675 27.07 1.29 -2.19
C PHE A 675 25.70 0.67 -2.44
N SER A 676 25.65 -0.52 -3.05
CA SER A 676 24.39 -1.19 -3.40
C SER A 676 23.74 -1.92 -2.22
N THR A 677 23.58 -1.25 -1.07
CA THR A 677 23.08 -1.87 0.19
C THR A 677 21.63 -2.34 0.15
N THR A 678 20.84 -1.82 -0.79
CA THR A 678 19.48 -2.34 -1.07
C THR A 678 19.48 -3.66 -1.82
N ARG A 679 20.66 -4.11 -2.31
CA ARG A 679 20.91 -5.40 -2.97
C ARG A 679 21.70 -6.32 -2.03
N SER A 680 23.00 -6.51 -2.30
CA SER A 680 23.86 -7.49 -1.61
C SER A 680 25.07 -6.87 -0.93
N ALA A 681 25.46 -5.62 -1.26
CA ALA A 681 26.71 -5.01 -0.79
C ALA A 681 26.87 -5.08 0.74
N GLY A 682 25.82 -4.77 1.50
CA GLY A 682 25.87 -4.82 2.96
C GLY A 682 26.18 -6.23 3.49
N THR A 683 25.61 -7.27 2.89
CA THR A 683 25.83 -8.67 3.30
C THR A 683 27.21 -9.12 2.90
N SER A 684 27.62 -8.82 1.67
CA SER A 684 28.94 -9.17 1.16
C SER A 684 30.06 -8.51 2.00
N ILE A 685 29.90 -7.23 2.38
CA ILE A 685 30.84 -6.53 3.28
C ILE A 685 30.80 -7.14 4.69
N ALA A 686 29.64 -7.51 5.22
CA ALA A 686 29.53 -8.17 6.53
C ALA A 686 30.25 -9.54 6.54
N ILE A 687 30.16 -10.31 5.45
CA ILE A 687 30.93 -11.56 5.29
C ILE A 687 32.44 -11.27 5.35
N MET A 688 32.91 -10.25 4.63
CA MET A 688 34.34 -9.87 4.64
C MET A 688 34.78 -9.36 6.02
N ALA A 689 33.96 -8.59 6.70
CA ALA A 689 34.23 -8.10 8.05
C ALA A 689 34.33 -9.24 9.06
N LEU A 690 33.44 -10.23 9.00
CA LEU A 690 33.54 -11.45 9.82
C LEU A 690 34.79 -12.25 9.47
N ALA A 691 35.09 -12.44 8.19
CA ALA A 691 36.29 -13.14 7.74
C ALA A 691 37.58 -12.46 8.25
N ALA A 692 37.65 -11.13 8.21
CA ALA A 692 38.78 -10.35 8.68
C ALA A 692 39.12 -10.58 10.17
N THR A 693 38.15 -11.02 10.97
CA THR A 693 38.41 -11.37 12.38
C THR A 693 39.26 -12.64 12.55
N GLY A 694 39.33 -13.50 11.53
CA GLY A 694 40.00 -14.80 11.57
C GLY A 694 39.35 -15.85 12.49
N LYS A 695 38.19 -15.55 13.09
CA LYS A 695 37.52 -16.41 14.08
C LYS A 695 36.62 -17.48 13.47
N TYR A 696 36.10 -17.23 12.27
CA TYR A 696 35.05 -18.05 11.64
C TYR A 696 35.64 -18.94 10.54
N SER A 697 35.17 -20.19 10.46
CA SER A 697 35.49 -21.07 9.35
C SER A 697 34.72 -20.67 8.08
N PHE A 698 35.10 -21.25 6.94
CA PHE A 698 34.41 -21.05 5.67
C PHE A 698 32.90 -21.39 5.76
N GLU A 699 32.56 -22.50 6.42
CA GLU A 699 31.18 -22.93 6.59
C GLU A 699 30.41 -22.02 7.55
N ASP A 700 31.05 -21.53 8.61
CA ASP A 700 30.44 -20.60 9.56
C ASP A 700 30.01 -19.29 8.89
N LEU A 701 30.82 -18.80 7.94
CA LEU A 701 30.51 -17.61 7.17
C LEU A 701 29.36 -17.84 6.19
N MET A 702 29.40 -18.94 5.43
CA MET A 702 28.51 -19.16 4.29
C MET A 702 27.19 -19.86 4.62
N ASP A 703 27.14 -20.71 5.64
CA ASP A 703 25.88 -21.39 6.01
C ASP A 703 24.98 -20.44 6.81
N PRO A 704 23.81 -20.03 6.28
CA PRO A 704 22.92 -19.06 6.94
C PRO A 704 22.28 -19.59 8.25
N ARG A 705 22.51 -20.85 8.61
CA ARG A 705 22.05 -21.43 9.88
C ARG A 705 23.01 -21.19 11.04
N PHE A 706 24.28 -20.88 10.77
CA PHE A 706 25.29 -20.65 11.80
C PHE A 706 25.47 -19.18 12.13
N TYR A 707 25.73 -18.89 13.42
CA TYR A 707 26.06 -17.58 13.99
C TYR A 707 25.15 -16.44 13.52
N ARG A 708 23.83 -16.68 13.55
CA ARG A 708 22.85 -15.71 13.03
C ARG A 708 22.87 -14.38 13.78
N GLU A 709 23.03 -14.41 15.10
CA GLU A 709 23.06 -13.20 15.92
C GLU A 709 24.30 -12.37 15.62
N GLU A 710 25.46 -13.01 15.48
CA GLU A 710 26.72 -12.36 15.15
C GLU A 710 26.74 -11.82 13.72
N LYS A 711 26.15 -12.54 12.76
CA LYS A 711 25.96 -12.06 11.39
C LYS A 711 25.05 -10.84 11.33
N GLN A 712 23.96 -10.85 12.10
CA GLN A 712 23.05 -9.70 12.19
C GLN A 712 23.71 -8.49 12.87
N ALA A 713 24.46 -8.72 13.94
CA ALA A 713 25.20 -7.67 14.62
C ALA A 713 26.25 -7.03 13.71
N MET A 714 27.03 -7.84 12.99
CA MET A 714 28.01 -7.33 12.03
C MET A 714 27.34 -6.60 10.87
N TYR A 715 26.20 -7.08 10.38
CA TYR A 715 25.46 -6.40 9.32
C TYR A 715 24.96 -5.02 9.78
N ASP A 716 24.39 -4.92 10.99
CA ASP A 716 24.00 -3.63 11.60
C ASP A 716 25.22 -2.69 11.68
N GLU A 717 26.35 -3.18 12.20
CA GLU A 717 27.58 -2.42 12.29
C GLU A 717 28.05 -1.90 10.92
N VAL A 718 28.00 -2.74 9.88
CA VAL A 718 28.33 -2.35 8.50
C VAL A 718 27.40 -1.25 8.01
N ILE A 719 26.07 -1.39 8.17
CA ILE A 719 25.11 -0.39 7.72
C ILE A 719 25.29 0.94 8.47
N GLN A 720 25.50 0.92 9.78
CA GLN A 720 25.78 2.15 10.54
C GLN A 720 27.09 2.81 10.10
N THR A 721 28.14 2.03 9.88
CA THR A 721 29.43 2.54 9.42
C THR A 721 29.30 3.19 8.03
N LEU A 722 28.55 2.57 7.12
CA LEU A 722 28.30 3.10 5.78
C LEU A 722 27.40 4.35 5.78
N LYS A 723 26.37 4.40 6.65
CA LYS A 723 25.54 5.61 6.84
C LYS A 723 26.35 6.80 7.36
N ASN A 724 27.38 6.53 8.16
CA ASN A 724 28.31 7.52 8.68
C ASN A 724 29.60 7.65 7.84
N GLY A 725 29.53 7.30 6.55
CA GLY A 725 30.69 7.24 5.64
C GLY A 725 31.37 8.58 5.32
N ASP A 726 30.83 9.70 5.80
CA ASP A 726 31.51 11.01 5.75
C ASP A 726 32.72 11.08 6.68
N ASP A 727 32.73 10.29 7.75
CA ASP A 727 33.87 10.18 8.65
C ASP A 727 35.00 9.37 7.99
N PRO A 728 36.22 9.95 7.83
CA PRO A 728 37.39 9.21 7.35
C PRO A 728 37.69 7.93 8.14
N ALA A 729 37.42 7.90 9.45
CA ALA A 729 37.64 6.70 10.26
C ALA A 729 36.70 5.55 9.85
N ASN A 730 35.45 5.86 9.51
CA ASN A 730 34.49 4.87 9.03
C ASN A 730 34.87 4.34 7.64
N ARG A 731 35.30 5.20 6.71
CA ARG A 731 35.78 4.74 5.40
C ARG A 731 37.03 3.88 5.51
N GLU A 732 37.97 4.26 6.37
CA GLU A 732 39.15 3.45 6.66
C GLU A 732 38.76 2.09 7.25
N LYS A 733 37.77 2.06 8.14
CA LYS A 733 37.26 0.82 8.75
C LYS A 733 36.65 -0.12 7.70
N VAL A 734 35.82 0.40 6.78
CA VAL A 734 35.27 -0.39 5.67
C VAL A 734 36.38 -0.88 4.75
N ALA A 735 37.36 -0.04 4.43
CA ALA A 735 38.52 -0.42 3.62
C ALA A 735 39.32 -1.56 4.27
N ARG A 736 39.51 -1.55 5.59
CA ARG A 736 40.14 -2.65 6.35
C ARG A 736 39.32 -3.93 6.31
N TRP A 737 38.02 -3.86 6.58
CA TRP A 737 37.14 -5.04 6.49
C TRP A 737 37.23 -5.71 5.12
N ILE A 738 37.20 -4.92 4.04
CA ILE A 738 37.31 -5.45 2.69
C ILE A 738 38.72 -6.01 2.44
N HIS A 739 39.78 -5.25 2.71
CA HIS A 739 41.15 -5.69 2.44
C HIS A 739 41.54 -6.96 3.22
N ASP A 740 41.35 -6.93 4.54
CA ASP A 740 41.75 -8.01 5.42
C ASP A 740 40.83 -9.24 5.24
N GLY A 741 39.54 -9.01 5.00
CA GLY A 741 38.58 -10.05 4.66
C GLY A 741 38.94 -10.76 3.35
N ARG A 742 39.35 -10.01 2.31
CA ARG A 742 39.84 -10.61 1.04
C ARG A 742 41.05 -11.52 1.27
N LYS A 743 42.02 -11.08 2.06
CA LYS A 743 43.22 -11.88 2.36
C LYS A 743 42.90 -13.18 3.10
N VAL A 744 41.95 -13.15 4.05
CA VAL A 744 41.52 -14.37 4.76
C VAL A 744 40.74 -15.29 3.84
N THR A 745 39.79 -14.74 3.08
CA THR A 745 38.97 -15.53 2.15
C THR A 745 39.76 -16.11 0.98
N ASP A 746 40.88 -15.50 0.59
CA ASP A 746 41.84 -16.08 -0.37
C ASP A 746 42.30 -17.48 0.03
N GLY A 747 42.77 -17.64 1.28
CA GLY A 747 43.22 -18.93 1.79
C GLY A 747 42.07 -19.94 1.88
N MET A 748 40.88 -19.49 2.30
CA MET A 748 39.69 -20.35 2.35
C MET A 748 39.29 -20.85 0.96
N LEU A 749 39.24 -19.95 -0.04
CA LEU A 749 38.87 -20.30 -1.41
C LEU A 749 39.91 -21.23 -2.06
N ASP A 750 41.22 -20.96 -1.85
CA ASP A 750 42.30 -21.82 -2.33
C ASP A 750 42.15 -23.26 -1.82
N GLU A 751 41.91 -23.41 -0.52
CA GLU A 751 41.70 -24.71 0.12
C GLU A 751 40.46 -25.43 -0.43
N GLN A 752 39.32 -24.74 -0.51
CA GLN A 752 38.06 -25.37 -0.92
C GLN A 752 38.07 -25.76 -2.40
N VAL A 753 38.53 -24.89 -3.30
CA VAL A 753 38.64 -25.17 -4.75
C VAL A 753 39.54 -26.39 -5.01
N LYS A 754 40.66 -26.51 -4.29
CA LYS A 754 41.56 -27.65 -4.42
C LYS A 754 40.94 -28.96 -3.92
N LYS A 755 39.97 -28.91 -3.01
CA LYS A 755 39.21 -30.09 -2.55
C LYS A 755 38.05 -30.47 -3.47
N THR A 756 37.46 -29.51 -4.19
CA THR A 756 36.30 -29.75 -5.07
C THR A 756 36.62 -30.73 -6.22
N ASP A 757 35.75 -31.72 -6.44
CA ASP A 757 35.79 -32.58 -7.63
C ASP A 757 34.92 -31.99 -8.75
N PHE A 758 35.54 -31.28 -9.69
CA PHE A 758 34.87 -30.65 -10.82
C PHE A 758 34.33 -31.65 -11.86
N LYS A 759 34.68 -32.94 -11.77
CA LYS A 759 34.12 -34.00 -12.64
C LYS A 759 32.87 -34.64 -12.05
N ASN A 760 32.50 -34.30 -10.82
CA ASN A 760 31.31 -34.83 -10.20
C ASN A 760 30.07 -34.47 -11.04
N VAL A 761 29.40 -35.48 -11.60
CA VAL A 761 28.18 -35.30 -12.41
C VAL A 761 27.03 -34.69 -11.61
N ASP A 762 27.14 -34.75 -10.27
CA ASP A 762 26.17 -34.24 -9.33
C ASP A 762 26.74 -33.14 -8.42
N ILE A 763 27.72 -32.38 -8.94
CA ILE A 763 28.40 -31.30 -8.20
C ILE A 763 27.43 -30.26 -7.59
N TYR A 764 26.23 -30.12 -8.15
CA TYR A 764 25.21 -29.20 -7.65
C TYR A 764 24.58 -29.62 -6.30
N HIS A 765 24.71 -30.88 -5.90
CA HIS A 765 24.31 -31.35 -4.56
C HIS A 765 25.48 -31.34 -3.56
N ASP A 766 26.68 -30.96 -3.99
CA ASP A 766 27.82 -30.78 -3.10
C ASP A 766 27.68 -29.44 -2.36
N LYS A 767 27.34 -29.53 -1.07
CA LYS A 767 27.21 -28.39 -0.16
C LYS A 767 28.43 -27.46 -0.19
N GLN A 768 29.64 -28.03 -0.24
CA GLN A 768 30.87 -27.23 -0.22
C GLN A 768 31.04 -26.46 -1.53
N PHE A 769 30.75 -27.10 -2.67
CA PHE A 769 30.74 -26.43 -3.97
C PHE A 769 29.71 -25.29 -4.01
N THR A 770 28.50 -25.50 -3.48
CA THR A 770 27.48 -24.45 -3.44
C THR A 770 27.90 -23.27 -2.57
N MET A 771 28.43 -23.51 -1.36
CA MET A 771 28.96 -22.43 -0.51
C MET A 771 30.12 -21.70 -1.18
N LEU A 772 30.95 -22.43 -1.94
CA LEU A 772 32.06 -21.88 -2.71
C LEU A 772 31.58 -20.89 -3.77
N LEU A 773 30.55 -21.24 -4.54
CA LEU A 773 29.93 -20.33 -5.51
C LEU A 773 29.44 -19.03 -4.85
N HIS A 774 28.76 -19.14 -3.71
CA HIS A 774 28.25 -17.97 -2.99
C HIS A 774 29.36 -17.10 -2.40
N MET A 775 30.46 -17.69 -1.93
CA MET A 775 31.62 -16.90 -1.45
C MET A 775 32.28 -16.14 -2.61
N TYR A 776 32.43 -16.77 -3.78
CA TYR A 776 32.92 -16.08 -4.98
C TYR A 776 32.01 -14.91 -5.39
N LYS A 777 30.68 -15.09 -5.28
CA LYS A 777 29.70 -14.02 -5.56
C LYS A 777 29.83 -12.87 -4.55
N ALA A 778 29.88 -13.17 -3.25
CA ALA A 778 30.05 -12.15 -2.20
C ALA A 778 31.38 -11.39 -2.36
N ARG A 779 32.45 -12.09 -2.69
CA ARG A 779 33.75 -11.46 -2.96
C ARG A 779 33.73 -10.57 -4.18
N PHE A 780 33.17 -11.03 -5.29
CA PHE A 780 33.06 -10.23 -6.50
C PHE A 780 32.23 -8.96 -6.27
N ASP A 781 31.11 -9.09 -5.54
CA ASP A 781 30.27 -7.95 -5.14
C ASP A 781 31.10 -6.93 -4.35
N VAL A 782 31.81 -7.34 -3.29
CA VAL A 782 32.69 -6.45 -2.51
C VAL A 782 33.78 -5.79 -3.35
N GLU A 783 34.34 -6.50 -4.32
CA GLU A 783 35.36 -5.96 -5.21
C GLU A 783 34.83 -4.91 -6.19
N GLN A 784 33.54 -4.94 -6.51
CA GLN A 784 32.88 -3.82 -7.21
C GLN A 784 32.67 -2.64 -6.26
N GLU A 785 32.25 -2.92 -5.03
CA GLU A 785 31.92 -1.91 -4.03
C GLU A 785 33.16 -1.16 -3.49
N MET A 786 34.34 -1.79 -3.42
CA MET A 786 35.56 -1.13 -2.95
C MET A 786 35.99 0.07 -3.81
N PHE A 787 35.55 0.16 -5.06
CA PHE A 787 35.81 1.32 -5.91
C PHE A 787 35.15 2.61 -5.39
N HIS A 788 34.12 2.50 -4.55
CA HIS A 788 33.49 3.65 -3.88
C HIS A 788 34.34 4.22 -2.74
N ILE A 789 35.34 3.47 -2.25
CA ILE A 789 36.29 3.90 -1.20
C ILE A 789 37.74 3.76 -1.66
N ARG A 790 37.98 4.01 -2.96
CA ARG A 790 39.27 3.80 -3.63
C ARG A 790 40.48 4.35 -2.87
N GLU A 791 40.41 5.59 -2.38
CA GLU A 791 41.55 6.24 -1.73
C GLU A 791 41.92 5.57 -0.41
N ASP A 792 40.92 5.33 0.43
CA ASP A 792 41.07 4.64 1.72
C ASP A 792 41.52 3.19 1.53
N TYR A 793 40.98 2.49 0.52
CA TYR A 793 41.43 1.14 0.17
C TYR A 793 42.89 1.10 -0.27
N ILE A 794 43.33 2.00 -1.17
CA ILE A 794 44.75 2.08 -1.59
C ILE A 794 45.65 2.36 -0.39
N LYS A 795 45.22 3.23 0.54
CA LYS A 795 45.96 3.54 1.77
C LYS A 795 46.15 2.28 2.62
N ILE A 796 45.09 1.51 2.84
CA ILE A 796 45.15 0.26 3.62
C ILE A 796 45.99 -0.81 2.90
N ALA A 797 45.75 -1.02 1.60
CA ALA A 797 46.49 -2.01 0.82
C ALA A 797 48.00 -1.73 0.80
N LYS A 798 48.41 -0.46 0.72
CA LYS A 798 49.82 -0.04 0.82
C LYS A 798 50.49 -0.39 2.14
N GLN A 799 49.73 -0.48 3.24
CA GLN A 799 50.27 -0.89 4.54
C GLN A 799 50.67 -2.36 4.53
N ALA A 800 49.93 -3.20 3.80
CA ALA A 800 50.20 -4.63 3.68
C ALA A 800 51.17 -4.97 2.54
N ASP A 801 51.07 -4.27 1.41
CA ASP A 801 51.96 -4.39 0.26
C ASP A 801 52.44 -2.99 -0.18
N PRO A 802 53.69 -2.59 0.17
CA PRO A 802 54.26 -1.30 -0.22
C PRO A 802 54.32 -1.06 -1.74
N ASN A 803 54.15 -2.08 -2.57
CA ASN A 803 54.12 -1.97 -4.03
C ASN A 803 52.72 -1.69 -4.59
N PHE A 804 51.66 -1.76 -3.79
CA PHE A 804 50.31 -1.42 -4.21
C PHE A 804 50.24 0.09 -4.57
N ARG A 805 49.95 0.44 -5.82
CA ARG A 805 49.91 1.83 -6.30
C ARG A 805 48.50 2.27 -6.68
N THR A 806 47.72 1.39 -7.30
CA THR A 806 46.45 1.69 -7.94
C THR A 806 45.43 0.58 -7.68
N MET A 807 44.15 0.83 -7.97
CA MET A 807 43.12 -0.21 -7.87
C MET A 807 43.35 -1.39 -8.84
N ASN A 808 44.14 -1.20 -9.90
CA ASN A 808 44.47 -2.31 -10.81
C ASN A 808 45.32 -3.37 -10.09
N ASP A 809 46.09 -2.99 -9.07
CA ASP A 809 46.91 -3.90 -8.27
C ASP A 809 46.05 -4.79 -7.36
N ALA A 810 44.77 -4.43 -7.15
CA ALA A 810 43.82 -5.23 -6.38
C ALA A 810 43.50 -6.57 -7.03
N LYS A 811 43.76 -6.74 -8.34
CA LYS A 811 43.46 -7.92 -9.15
C LYS A 811 42.06 -8.48 -8.84
N VAL A 812 41.02 -7.78 -9.31
CA VAL A 812 39.62 -8.18 -9.14
C VAL A 812 39.44 -9.64 -9.58
N LEU A 813 38.86 -10.45 -8.70
CA LEU A 813 38.67 -11.88 -8.86
C LEU A 813 37.51 -12.14 -9.81
N TRP A 814 37.82 -12.11 -11.10
CA TRP A 814 36.89 -12.60 -12.11
C TRP A 814 37.28 -14.04 -12.44
N THR A 815 36.55 -15.06 -11.96
CA THR A 815 36.95 -16.48 -12.12
C THR A 815 35.87 -17.31 -12.81
N PRO A 816 36.23 -18.48 -13.37
CA PRO A 816 35.21 -19.41 -13.87
C PRO A 816 34.17 -19.79 -12.80
N MET A 817 34.56 -19.83 -11.52
CA MET A 817 33.64 -20.09 -10.40
C MET A 817 32.58 -19.01 -10.26
N MET A 818 32.96 -17.73 -10.36
CA MET A 818 32.02 -16.62 -10.36
C MET A 818 31.08 -16.70 -11.58
N GLU A 819 31.61 -17.02 -12.76
CA GLU A 819 30.79 -17.18 -13.96
C GLU A 819 29.81 -18.36 -13.85
N ILE A 820 30.22 -19.48 -13.24
CA ILE A 820 29.31 -20.59 -12.94
C ILE A 820 28.16 -20.12 -12.04
N ALA A 821 28.45 -19.39 -10.96
CA ALA A 821 27.43 -18.89 -10.04
C ALA A 821 26.43 -17.96 -10.76
N GLN A 822 26.92 -16.99 -11.55
CA GLN A 822 26.07 -16.09 -12.31
C GLN A 822 25.25 -16.82 -13.39
N SER A 823 25.88 -17.76 -14.11
CA SER A 823 25.19 -18.55 -15.12
C SER A 823 24.14 -19.48 -14.51
N MET A 824 24.30 -19.98 -13.29
CA MET A 824 23.25 -20.75 -12.61
C MET A 824 22.00 -19.90 -12.34
N GLU A 825 22.17 -18.67 -11.84
CA GLU A 825 21.04 -17.75 -11.63
C GLU A 825 20.35 -17.37 -12.94
N ARG A 826 21.14 -17.04 -13.97
CA ARG A 826 20.63 -16.75 -15.32
C ARG A 826 19.91 -17.95 -15.90
N LEU A 827 20.45 -19.16 -15.72
CA LEU A 827 19.84 -20.41 -16.19
C LEU A 827 18.47 -20.65 -15.54
N LYS A 828 18.35 -20.47 -14.22
CA LYS A 828 17.07 -20.58 -13.49
C LYS A 828 16.06 -19.58 -14.04
N LYS A 829 16.42 -18.29 -14.10
CA LYS A 829 15.53 -17.22 -14.60
C LYS A 829 15.12 -17.46 -16.04
N ALA A 830 16.07 -17.76 -16.92
CA ALA A 830 15.81 -18.04 -18.33
C ALA A 830 14.91 -19.28 -18.50
N THR A 831 15.06 -20.31 -17.67
CA THR A 831 14.20 -21.50 -17.71
C THR A 831 12.76 -21.15 -17.32
N ILE A 832 12.57 -20.37 -16.25
CA ILE A 832 11.26 -19.87 -15.84
C ILE A 832 10.65 -19.06 -16.99
N THR A 833 11.35 -18.03 -17.49
CA THR A 833 10.87 -17.19 -18.59
C THR A 833 10.55 -17.99 -19.86
N ALA A 834 11.40 -18.94 -20.24
CA ALA A 834 11.19 -19.81 -21.40
C ALA A 834 9.96 -20.73 -21.23
N SER A 835 9.63 -21.10 -20.00
CA SER A 835 8.48 -21.97 -19.69
C SER A 835 7.15 -21.22 -19.53
N THR A 836 7.18 -19.93 -19.21
CA THR A 836 5.97 -19.14 -18.90
C THR A 836 5.62 -18.08 -19.94
N SER A 837 6.62 -17.49 -20.61
CA SER A 837 6.38 -16.35 -21.51
C SER A 837 5.58 -16.77 -22.74
N ARG A 838 4.66 -15.91 -23.17
CA ARG A 838 3.89 -16.05 -24.40
C ARG A 838 4.46 -15.25 -25.56
N THR A 839 5.37 -14.31 -25.29
CA THR A 839 6.01 -13.45 -26.27
C THR A 839 7.07 -14.23 -27.06
N PRO A 840 6.91 -14.45 -28.39
CA PRO A 840 7.80 -15.35 -29.13
C PRO A 840 9.27 -14.94 -29.13
N THR A 841 9.55 -13.64 -29.17
CA THR A 841 10.91 -13.07 -29.09
C THR A 841 11.52 -13.31 -27.72
N THR A 842 10.78 -13.06 -26.63
CA THR A 842 11.21 -13.33 -25.25
C THR A 842 11.50 -14.81 -25.06
N VAL A 843 10.64 -15.70 -25.55
CA VAL A 843 10.83 -17.15 -25.49
C VAL A 843 12.11 -17.59 -26.23
N LYS A 844 12.36 -17.06 -27.43
CA LYS A 844 13.60 -17.33 -28.19
C LYS A 844 14.84 -16.87 -27.42
N THR A 845 14.84 -15.65 -26.88
CA THR A 845 15.97 -15.11 -26.11
C THR A 845 16.23 -15.95 -24.87
N ALA A 846 15.19 -16.22 -24.06
CA ALA A 846 15.31 -17.06 -22.87
C ALA A 846 15.80 -18.47 -23.21
N THR A 847 15.32 -19.06 -24.32
CA THR A 847 15.80 -20.37 -24.80
C THR A 847 17.30 -20.33 -25.15
N SER A 848 17.77 -19.26 -25.80
CA SER A 848 19.18 -19.07 -26.12
C SER A 848 20.04 -18.93 -24.86
N GLU A 849 19.51 -18.28 -23.83
CA GLU A 849 20.15 -18.14 -22.52
C GLU A 849 20.18 -19.46 -21.74
N VAL A 850 19.13 -20.28 -21.82
CA VAL A 850 19.14 -21.63 -21.22
C VAL A 850 20.26 -22.47 -21.82
N ILE A 851 20.33 -22.54 -23.16
CA ILE A 851 21.36 -23.33 -23.86
C ILE A 851 22.75 -22.74 -23.60
N GLY A 852 22.91 -21.42 -23.71
CA GLY A 852 24.17 -20.73 -23.52
C GLY A 852 24.72 -20.88 -22.10
N ASN A 853 23.93 -20.61 -21.07
CA ASN A 853 24.37 -20.73 -19.67
C ASN A 853 24.66 -22.18 -19.27
N THR A 854 23.91 -23.16 -19.79
CA THR A 854 24.22 -24.58 -19.58
C THR A 854 25.61 -24.93 -20.11
N GLU A 855 25.93 -24.46 -21.32
CA GLU A 855 27.24 -24.69 -21.94
C GLU A 855 28.37 -23.93 -21.24
N ILE A 856 28.13 -22.69 -20.80
CA ILE A 856 29.10 -21.89 -20.02
C ILE A 856 29.46 -22.61 -18.73
N ILE A 857 28.47 -23.11 -17.98
CA ILE A 857 28.71 -23.85 -16.73
C ILE A 857 29.54 -25.10 -17.02
N ARG A 858 29.14 -25.91 -18.00
CA ARG A 858 29.86 -27.14 -18.39
C ARG A 858 31.32 -26.84 -18.75
N ARG A 859 31.55 -25.84 -19.61
CA ARG A 859 32.88 -25.46 -20.06
C ARG A 859 33.75 -24.93 -18.91
N ASN A 860 33.19 -24.10 -18.03
CA ASN A 860 33.93 -23.54 -16.90
C ASN A 860 34.30 -24.62 -15.88
N LEU A 861 33.44 -25.62 -15.65
CA LEU A 861 33.79 -26.79 -14.83
C LEU A 861 34.96 -27.59 -15.43
N GLU A 862 34.96 -27.80 -16.74
CA GLU A 862 36.07 -28.48 -17.45
C GLU A 862 37.38 -27.69 -17.36
N ILE A 863 37.30 -26.36 -17.52
CA ILE A 863 38.46 -25.46 -17.39
C ILE A 863 39.01 -25.49 -15.95
N MET A 864 38.13 -25.45 -14.94
CA MET A 864 38.52 -25.54 -13.53
C MET A 864 39.24 -26.85 -13.23
N ASP A 865 38.73 -27.98 -13.73
CA ASP A 865 39.40 -29.28 -13.58
C ASP A 865 40.78 -29.29 -14.24
N GLN A 866 40.90 -28.82 -15.49
CA GLN A 866 42.18 -28.79 -16.20
C GLN A 866 43.22 -27.94 -15.47
N LYS A 867 42.83 -26.73 -15.03
CA LYS A 867 43.72 -25.83 -14.29
C LYS A 867 44.10 -26.40 -12.93
N LYS A 868 43.18 -27.05 -12.22
CA LYS A 868 43.49 -27.76 -10.98
C LYS A 868 44.59 -28.81 -11.17
N GLN A 869 44.53 -29.59 -12.25
CA GLN A 869 45.57 -30.61 -12.54
C GLN A 869 46.92 -29.99 -12.91
N MET A 870 46.92 -28.87 -13.63
CA MET A 870 48.15 -28.22 -14.10
C MET A 870 48.84 -27.37 -13.02
N SER A 871 48.06 -26.84 -12.08
CA SER A 871 48.47 -25.75 -11.17
C SER A 871 48.21 -26.07 -9.70
N MET A 872 48.19 -27.36 -9.33
CA MET A 872 47.81 -27.80 -7.98
C MET A 872 48.66 -27.20 -6.85
N ASN A 873 49.92 -26.85 -7.15
CA ASN A 873 50.88 -26.25 -6.21
C ASN A 873 50.90 -24.71 -6.23
N THR A 874 50.12 -24.05 -7.09
CA THR A 874 49.99 -22.59 -7.10
C THR A 874 48.70 -22.15 -6.41
N HIS A 875 48.62 -20.87 -6.04
CA HIS A 875 47.41 -20.30 -5.48
C HIS A 875 46.32 -20.23 -6.56
N VAL A 876 45.07 -20.52 -6.20
CA VAL A 876 43.94 -20.58 -7.16
C VAL A 876 43.75 -19.28 -7.93
N ASN A 877 43.98 -18.13 -7.29
CA ASN A 877 43.88 -16.83 -7.98
C ASN A 877 44.90 -16.67 -9.11
N ASP A 878 45.99 -17.44 -9.10
CA ASP A 878 47.03 -17.40 -10.14
C ASP A 878 46.82 -18.51 -11.20
N TRP A 879 45.74 -19.30 -11.11
CA TRP A 879 45.44 -20.32 -12.12
C TRP A 879 45.10 -19.73 -13.48
N PHE A 880 44.58 -18.51 -13.49
CA PHE A 880 44.06 -17.84 -14.67
C PHE A 880 44.81 -16.54 -14.90
N ASN A 881 45.21 -16.29 -16.14
CA ASN A 881 45.78 -15.00 -16.53
C ASN A 881 44.69 -14.07 -17.09
N GLU A 882 45.02 -12.80 -17.31
CA GLU A 882 44.07 -11.81 -17.85
C GLU A 882 43.48 -12.21 -19.21
N ALA A 883 44.23 -12.92 -20.06
CA ALA A 883 43.73 -13.38 -21.36
C ALA A 883 42.71 -14.52 -21.21
N ASP A 884 42.94 -15.47 -20.29
CA ASP A 884 41.98 -16.49 -19.92
C ASP A 884 40.69 -15.82 -19.44
N HIS A 885 40.83 -14.80 -18.57
CA HIS A 885 39.71 -14.02 -18.05
C HIS A 885 38.92 -13.32 -19.16
N ALA A 886 39.60 -12.54 -20.00
CA ALA A 886 38.96 -11.86 -21.13
C ALA A 886 38.24 -12.83 -22.07
N GLN A 887 38.85 -13.99 -22.37
CA GLN A 887 38.25 -14.99 -23.26
C GLN A 887 36.98 -15.60 -22.67
N MET A 888 37.00 -16.00 -21.40
CA MET A 888 35.82 -16.59 -20.75
C MET A 888 34.69 -15.56 -20.61
N GLY A 889 35.02 -14.29 -20.34
CA GLY A 889 34.03 -13.22 -20.20
C GLY A 889 33.38 -12.90 -21.54
N PHE A 890 34.20 -12.86 -22.59
CA PHE A 890 33.73 -12.73 -23.96
C PHE A 890 32.78 -13.87 -24.36
N VAL A 891 33.14 -15.12 -24.03
CA VAL A 891 32.28 -16.29 -24.32
C VAL A 891 30.97 -16.19 -23.55
N THR A 892 31.03 -15.90 -22.25
CA THR A 892 29.85 -15.81 -21.38
C THR A 892 28.89 -14.72 -21.85
N GLY A 893 29.42 -13.55 -22.22
CA GLY A 893 28.62 -12.43 -22.71
C GLY A 893 28.05 -12.63 -24.12
N SER A 894 28.70 -13.42 -24.97
CA SER A 894 28.37 -13.49 -26.40
C SER A 894 27.67 -14.77 -26.84
N LEU A 895 27.77 -15.87 -26.08
CA LEU A 895 27.28 -17.18 -26.52
C LEU A 895 25.75 -17.23 -26.69
N PRO A 896 24.92 -16.75 -25.73
CA PRO A 896 23.47 -16.71 -25.92
C PRO A 896 23.07 -15.93 -27.20
N SER A 897 23.68 -14.78 -27.43
CA SER A 897 23.43 -13.96 -28.63
C SER A 897 23.85 -14.65 -29.93
N ALA A 898 24.93 -15.44 -29.92
CA ALA A 898 25.34 -16.23 -31.08
C ALA A 898 24.38 -17.39 -31.38
N LEU A 899 23.68 -17.90 -30.36
CA LEU A 899 22.70 -19.00 -30.48
C LEU A 899 21.33 -18.50 -30.92
N ALA A 900 20.91 -17.30 -30.52
CA ALA A 900 19.57 -16.78 -30.82
C ALA A 900 19.17 -16.82 -32.32
N PRO A 901 20.04 -16.45 -33.29
CA PRO A 901 19.72 -16.57 -34.72
C PRO A 901 19.51 -18.01 -35.20
N LYS A 902 20.00 -19.02 -34.46
CA LYS A 902 19.84 -20.45 -34.80
C LYS A 902 18.51 -21.03 -34.29
N LEU A 903 17.72 -20.23 -33.56
CA LEU A 903 16.47 -20.65 -32.91
C LEU A 903 15.23 -20.00 -33.56
N GLY A 904 15.28 -19.67 -34.87
CA GLY A 904 14.14 -19.08 -35.59
C GLY A 904 12.86 -19.93 -35.52
N ILE A 905 13.02 -21.26 -35.52
CA ILE A 905 11.90 -22.19 -35.33
C ILE A 905 11.19 -22.04 -33.97
N ILE A 906 11.90 -21.63 -32.90
CA ILE A 906 11.33 -21.41 -31.57
C ILE A 906 10.48 -20.14 -31.52
N GLU A 907 10.94 -19.08 -32.19
CA GLU A 907 10.14 -17.86 -32.34
C GLU A 907 8.87 -18.13 -33.17
N SER A 908 8.97 -18.98 -34.20
CA SER A 908 7.78 -19.36 -34.99
C SER A 908 6.86 -20.34 -34.26
N ASN A 909 7.40 -21.12 -33.30
CA ASN A 909 6.67 -22.17 -32.57
C ASN A 909 7.09 -22.23 -31.08
N PRO A 910 6.71 -21.25 -30.25
CA PRO A 910 7.10 -21.18 -28.84
C PRO A 910 6.73 -22.43 -28.02
N GLN A 911 5.66 -23.13 -28.41
CA GLN A 911 5.22 -24.38 -27.78
C GLN A 911 6.25 -25.51 -27.83
N TYR A 912 7.25 -25.43 -28.71
CA TYR A 912 8.34 -26.41 -28.79
C TYR A 912 9.36 -26.29 -27.66
N VAL A 913 9.39 -25.18 -26.92
CA VAL A 913 10.39 -24.97 -25.87
C VAL A 913 10.19 -25.91 -24.69
N LYS A 914 8.98 -25.98 -24.12
CA LYS A 914 8.71 -26.78 -22.91
C LYS A 914 9.13 -28.26 -23.06
N PRO A 915 8.81 -28.97 -24.17
CA PRO A 915 9.29 -30.33 -24.39
C PRO A 915 10.82 -30.44 -24.57
N LEU A 916 11.49 -29.39 -25.02
CA LEU A 916 12.93 -29.37 -25.27
C LEU A 916 13.77 -28.92 -24.06
N LEU A 917 13.19 -28.21 -23.09
CA LEU A 917 13.90 -27.68 -21.92
C LEU A 917 14.80 -28.72 -21.23
N PRO A 918 14.37 -29.97 -20.95
CA PRO A 918 15.25 -30.97 -20.33
C PRO A 918 16.54 -31.25 -21.13
N LYS A 919 16.46 -31.24 -22.48
CA LYS A 919 17.62 -31.43 -23.37
C LYS A 919 18.48 -30.18 -23.54
N MET A 920 17.91 -29.01 -23.29
CA MET A 920 18.65 -27.75 -23.27
C MET A 920 19.47 -27.69 -21.97
N LEU A 921 18.85 -28.07 -20.85
CA LEU A 921 19.45 -28.10 -19.51
C LEU A 921 20.52 -29.18 -19.31
N ASP A 922 20.44 -30.32 -20.02
CA ASP A 922 21.47 -31.36 -19.98
C ASP A 922 22.64 -31.11 -20.96
N GLY A 923 22.59 -30.02 -21.73
CA GLY A 923 23.61 -29.64 -22.71
C GLY A 923 23.59 -30.47 -24.01
N SER A 924 22.59 -31.32 -24.24
CA SER A 924 22.51 -32.18 -25.43
C SER A 924 22.56 -31.39 -26.76
N PHE A 925 22.03 -30.16 -26.77
CA PHE A 925 22.08 -29.28 -27.94
C PHE A 925 23.49 -28.82 -28.29
N MET A 926 24.39 -28.71 -27.31
CA MET A 926 25.73 -28.18 -27.49
C MET A 926 26.81 -29.27 -27.65
N LYS A 927 26.48 -30.54 -27.39
CA LYS A 927 27.44 -31.67 -27.41
C LYS A 927 28.31 -31.80 -28.66
N LYS A 928 27.83 -31.38 -29.83
CA LYS A 928 28.57 -31.43 -31.10
C LYS A 928 28.85 -30.04 -31.68
N THR A 929 28.40 -28.99 -30.98
CA THR A 929 28.46 -27.63 -31.47
C THR A 929 29.86 -27.08 -31.28
N LYS A 930 30.43 -26.52 -32.34
CA LYS A 930 31.67 -25.75 -32.26
C LYS A 930 31.38 -24.27 -32.44
N TYR A 931 32.08 -23.45 -31.69
CA TYR A 931 31.96 -22.00 -31.73
C TYR A 931 33.31 -21.36 -31.48
N GLU A 932 33.56 -20.25 -32.18
CA GLU A 932 34.84 -19.55 -32.17
C GLU A 932 34.64 -18.04 -31.96
N PRO A 933 35.56 -17.37 -31.24
CA PRO A 933 35.53 -15.92 -31.09
C PRO A 933 35.96 -15.22 -32.38
N ASP A 934 35.10 -14.33 -32.87
CA ASP A 934 35.38 -13.37 -33.92
C ASP A 934 35.65 -12.01 -33.25
N PHE A 935 36.87 -11.85 -32.75
CA PHE A 935 37.30 -10.66 -32.02
C PHE A 935 37.22 -9.39 -32.87
N ALA A 936 37.37 -9.49 -34.20
CA ALA A 936 37.30 -8.35 -35.11
C ALA A 936 35.89 -7.72 -35.13
N HIS A 937 34.86 -8.53 -34.92
CA HIS A 937 33.46 -8.07 -34.88
C HIS A 937 32.85 -8.14 -33.48
N GLY A 938 33.65 -8.43 -32.45
CA GLY A 938 33.19 -8.52 -31.07
C GLY A 938 32.05 -9.53 -30.84
N LYS A 939 32.04 -10.65 -31.59
CA LYS A 939 30.97 -11.66 -31.49
C LYS A 939 31.49 -13.10 -31.45
N LEU A 940 30.67 -14.03 -30.96
CA LEU A 940 30.88 -15.47 -31.13
C LEU A 940 30.20 -15.97 -32.41
N VAL A 941 30.85 -16.88 -33.13
CA VAL A 941 30.28 -17.53 -34.32
C VAL A 941 30.17 -19.02 -34.08
N VAL A 942 28.96 -19.56 -34.22
CA VAL A 942 28.71 -21.00 -34.25
C VAL A 942 29.14 -21.54 -35.61
N THR A 943 30.26 -22.26 -35.66
CA THR A 943 30.91 -22.70 -36.90
C THR A 943 30.29 -24.00 -37.43
N GLU A 944 29.98 -24.95 -36.55
CA GLU A 944 29.37 -26.22 -36.94
C GLU A 944 28.59 -26.91 -35.80
N GLY A 945 27.81 -27.93 -36.17
CA GLY A 945 27.30 -28.93 -35.22
C GLY A 945 26.05 -28.56 -34.43
N PHE A 946 25.58 -27.31 -34.48
CA PHE A 946 24.30 -26.93 -33.90
C PHE A 946 23.12 -27.58 -34.66
N PRO A 947 22.09 -28.12 -33.98
CA PRO A 947 20.96 -28.76 -34.63
C PRO A 947 20.26 -27.84 -35.65
N ALA A 948 19.99 -28.36 -36.85
CA ALA A 948 19.17 -27.64 -37.84
C ALA A 948 17.71 -27.52 -37.37
N GLU A 949 16.99 -26.49 -37.83
CA GLU A 949 15.60 -26.21 -37.41
C GLU A 949 14.67 -27.43 -37.53
N GLU A 950 14.77 -28.19 -38.62
CA GLU A 950 13.98 -29.41 -38.82
C GLU A 950 14.29 -30.48 -37.78
N THR A 951 15.54 -30.56 -37.31
CA THR A 951 15.92 -31.48 -36.23
C THR A 951 15.35 -31.02 -34.89
N ILE A 952 15.35 -29.70 -34.63
CA ILE A 952 14.75 -29.11 -33.43
C ILE A 952 13.24 -29.37 -33.41
N ARG A 953 12.54 -29.13 -34.53
CA ARG A 953 11.10 -29.41 -34.71
C ARG A 953 10.78 -30.87 -34.39
N ILE A 954 11.43 -31.80 -35.10
CA ILE A 954 11.18 -33.23 -34.92
C ILE A 954 11.47 -33.66 -33.49
N GLU A 955 12.52 -33.12 -32.87
CA GLU A 955 12.84 -33.42 -31.48
C GLU A 955 11.76 -32.93 -30.51
N ALA A 956 11.25 -31.70 -30.67
CA ALA A 956 10.17 -31.16 -29.85
C ALA A 956 8.89 -32.00 -29.98
N GLU A 957 8.53 -32.38 -31.21
CA GLU A 957 7.40 -33.25 -31.49
C GLU A 957 7.59 -34.65 -30.88
N ASN A 958 8.79 -35.21 -30.95
CA ASN A 958 9.11 -36.50 -30.35
C ASN A 958 9.02 -36.46 -28.82
N GLN A 959 9.53 -35.41 -28.17
CA GLN A 959 9.41 -35.26 -26.71
C GLN A 959 7.94 -35.12 -26.28
N SER A 960 7.16 -34.33 -27.02
CA SER A 960 5.71 -34.21 -26.82
C SER A 960 4.99 -35.55 -26.98
N PHE A 961 5.39 -36.34 -27.99
CA PHE A 961 4.86 -37.68 -28.21
C PHE A 961 5.18 -38.62 -27.04
N LEU A 962 6.39 -38.56 -26.48
CA LEU A 962 6.78 -39.39 -25.35
C LEU A 962 5.99 -39.09 -24.07
N LYS A 963 5.60 -37.83 -23.85
CA LYS A 963 4.68 -37.48 -22.76
C LYS A 963 3.32 -38.15 -22.95
N LYS A 964 2.75 -38.07 -24.17
CA LYS A 964 1.50 -38.78 -24.52
C LYS A 964 1.65 -40.30 -24.40
N THR A 965 2.81 -40.86 -24.72
CA THR A 965 3.13 -42.29 -24.50
C THR A 965 2.96 -42.68 -23.04
N ASP A 966 3.48 -41.88 -22.10
CA ASP A 966 3.41 -42.21 -20.68
C ASP A 966 1.98 -42.10 -20.13
N GLU A 967 1.22 -41.09 -20.56
CA GLU A 967 -0.20 -40.96 -20.23
C GLU A 967 -1.05 -42.10 -20.82
N ALA A 968 -0.79 -42.47 -22.08
CA ALA A 968 -1.47 -43.58 -22.74
C ALA A 968 -1.19 -44.91 -22.04
N ILE A 969 0.04 -45.15 -21.58
CA ILE A 969 0.37 -46.34 -20.79
C ILE A 969 -0.44 -46.36 -19.49
N LYS A 970 -0.52 -45.24 -18.74
CA LYS A 970 -1.33 -45.16 -17.52
C LYS A 970 -2.81 -45.48 -17.78
N ARG A 971 -3.40 -44.91 -18.84
CA ARG A 971 -4.80 -45.21 -19.23
C ARG A 971 -5.00 -46.67 -19.61
N LEU A 972 -4.06 -47.27 -20.35
CA LEU A 972 -4.11 -48.70 -20.70
C LEU A 972 -4.02 -49.62 -19.47
N GLU A 973 -3.33 -49.20 -18.41
CA GLU A 973 -3.23 -49.96 -17.14
C GLU A 973 -4.52 -49.96 -16.33
N LEU A 974 -5.35 -48.92 -16.48
CA LEU A 974 -6.67 -48.83 -15.85
C LEU A 974 -7.72 -49.72 -16.55
N GLY A 975 -7.36 -50.39 -17.64
CA GLY A 975 -8.18 -51.43 -18.26
C GLY A 975 -9.19 -50.93 -19.28
N LYS A 976 -10.19 -51.77 -19.58
CA LYS A 976 -11.14 -51.55 -20.69
C LYS A 976 -12.14 -50.43 -20.42
N ASP A 977 -12.50 -50.21 -19.15
CA ASP A 977 -13.57 -49.28 -18.77
C ASP A 977 -13.18 -47.80 -18.96
N MET A 978 -11.89 -47.51 -19.16
CA MET A 978 -11.40 -46.17 -19.51
C MET A 978 -11.70 -45.74 -20.96
N TYR A 979 -12.10 -46.66 -21.83
CA TYR A 979 -12.21 -46.40 -23.26
C TYR A 979 -13.68 -46.39 -23.72
N THR A 980 -14.14 -45.22 -24.17
CA THR A 980 -15.49 -45.05 -24.71
C THR A 980 -15.59 -45.45 -26.19
N SER A 981 -14.45 -45.47 -26.89
CA SER A 981 -14.39 -45.83 -28.30
C SER A 981 -13.18 -46.68 -28.68
N LYS A 982 -13.36 -47.48 -29.74
CA LYS A 982 -12.28 -48.24 -30.39
C LYS A 982 -11.14 -47.32 -30.85
N LYS A 983 -11.46 -46.11 -31.33
CA LYS A 983 -10.48 -45.16 -31.88
C LYS A 983 -9.51 -44.68 -30.80
N GLU A 984 -10.02 -44.35 -29.61
CA GLU A 984 -9.21 -43.97 -28.45
C GLU A 984 -8.26 -45.09 -28.04
N PHE A 985 -8.79 -46.31 -27.90
CA PHE A 985 -7.99 -47.48 -27.53
C PHE A 985 -6.85 -47.76 -28.52
N VAL A 986 -7.13 -47.71 -29.83
CA VAL A 986 -6.13 -47.93 -30.88
C VAL A 986 -5.06 -46.83 -30.84
N ARG A 987 -5.47 -45.57 -30.62
CA ARG A 987 -4.56 -44.43 -30.55
C ARG A 987 -3.63 -44.51 -29.33
N ASP A 988 -4.17 -44.78 -28.14
CA ASP A 988 -3.36 -44.97 -26.93
C ASP A 988 -2.41 -46.16 -27.05
N SER A 989 -2.88 -47.26 -27.64
CA SER A 989 -2.02 -48.41 -27.95
C SER A 989 -0.87 -48.02 -28.88
N ALA A 990 -1.12 -47.15 -29.86
CA ALA A 990 -0.11 -46.66 -30.80
C ALA A 990 0.92 -45.77 -30.11
N TYR A 991 0.48 -44.79 -29.31
CA TYR A 991 1.37 -43.96 -28.50
C TYR A 991 2.25 -44.82 -27.59
N ALA A 992 1.66 -45.78 -26.87
CA ALA A 992 2.36 -46.68 -25.95
C ALA A 992 3.44 -47.49 -26.66
N ILE A 993 3.10 -48.16 -27.78
CA ILE A 993 4.02 -49.05 -28.49
C ILE A 993 5.09 -48.28 -29.25
N PHE A 994 4.74 -47.26 -30.04
CA PHE A 994 5.73 -46.54 -30.85
C PHE A 994 6.68 -45.71 -29.99
N GLY A 995 6.21 -45.12 -28.89
CA GLY A 995 7.08 -44.39 -27.96
C GLY A 995 8.07 -45.32 -27.26
N GLN A 996 7.62 -46.51 -26.83
CA GLN A 996 8.52 -47.51 -26.25
C GLN A 996 9.48 -48.11 -27.28
N MET A 997 9.05 -48.26 -28.54
CA MET A 997 9.94 -48.64 -29.64
C MET A 997 11.04 -47.61 -29.88
N TYR A 998 10.70 -46.32 -29.87
CA TYR A 998 11.67 -45.23 -30.00
C TYR A 998 12.70 -45.24 -28.87
N ARG A 999 12.25 -45.36 -27.61
CA ARG A 999 13.12 -45.49 -26.43
C ARG A 999 14.04 -46.70 -26.55
N ALA A 1000 13.51 -47.86 -26.92
CA ALA A 1000 14.27 -49.10 -27.06
C ALA A 1000 15.27 -49.07 -28.24
N ALA A 1001 14.99 -48.29 -29.29
CA ALA A 1001 15.88 -48.10 -30.44
C ALA A 1001 17.02 -47.10 -30.17
N GLY A 1002 17.14 -46.57 -28.95
CA GLY A 1002 18.13 -45.56 -28.59
C GLY A 1002 17.78 -44.17 -29.11
N ASN A 1003 16.50 -43.80 -29.08
CA ASN A 1003 15.98 -42.49 -29.48
C ASN A 1003 16.31 -42.12 -30.94
N LYS A 1004 16.37 -43.14 -31.80
CA LYS A 1004 16.59 -42.95 -33.23
C LYS A 1004 15.27 -42.60 -33.91
N THR A 1005 15.20 -41.37 -34.43
CA THR A 1005 14.07 -40.87 -35.18
C THR A 1005 13.74 -41.79 -36.38
N PRO A 1006 12.46 -42.12 -36.59
CA PRO A 1006 12.04 -42.86 -37.78
C PRO A 1006 12.47 -42.14 -39.06
N VAL A 1007 12.79 -42.94 -40.09
CA VAL A 1007 13.09 -42.42 -41.43
C VAL A 1007 12.07 -43.02 -42.39
N ASP A 1008 11.47 -42.17 -43.22
CA ASP A 1008 10.60 -42.63 -44.29
C ASP A 1008 11.40 -43.47 -45.29
N ALA A 1009 11.04 -44.74 -45.43
CA ALA A 1009 11.73 -45.67 -46.34
C ALA A 1009 11.63 -45.27 -47.82
N ASN A 1010 10.68 -44.40 -48.20
CA ASN A 1010 10.49 -43.95 -49.59
C ASN A 1010 11.24 -42.65 -49.89
N THR A 1011 11.23 -41.68 -48.97
CA THR A 1011 11.80 -40.34 -49.20
C THR A 1011 13.16 -40.14 -48.56
N GLY A 1012 13.56 -41.02 -47.62
CA GLY A 1012 14.77 -40.83 -46.81
C GLY A 1012 14.68 -39.69 -45.79
N LYS A 1013 13.55 -38.98 -45.72
CA LYS A 1013 13.33 -37.89 -44.76
C LYS A 1013 13.10 -38.45 -43.35
N ARG A 1014 13.61 -37.74 -42.35
CA ARG A 1014 13.28 -38.01 -40.94
C ARG A 1014 11.82 -37.65 -40.71
N LEU A 1015 11.13 -38.47 -39.93
CA LEU A 1015 9.75 -38.26 -39.54
C LEU A 1015 9.69 -38.12 -38.02
N SER A 1016 8.83 -37.24 -37.51
CA SER A 1016 8.50 -37.29 -36.09
C SER A 1016 7.73 -38.55 -35.74
N LEU A 1017 7.67 -38.88 -34.44
CA LEU A 1017 6.93 -40.03 -33.95
C LEU A 1017 5.44 -39.90 -34.23
N GLU A 1018 4.90 -38.68 -34.20
CA GLU A 1018 3.50 -38.41 -34.53
C GLU A 1018 3.26 -38.68 -36.03
N GLU A 1019 4.07 -38.10 -36.92
CA GLU A 1019 4.01 -38.35 -38.38
C GLU A 1019 4.15 -39.85 -38.71
N PHE A 1020 5.09 -40.53 -38.04
CA PHE A 1020 5.30 -41.96 -38.21
C PHE A 1020 4.09 -42.77 -37.74
N MET A 1021 3.53 -42.46 -36.56
CA MET A 1021 2.36 -43.12 -36.01
C MET A 1021 1.14 -42.94 -36.92
N GLU A 1022 0.83 -41.72 -37.34
CA GLU A 1022 -0.30 -41.42 -38.21
C GLU A 1022 -0.19 -42.16 -39.55
N LYS A 1023 1.02 -42.24 -40.10
CA LYS A 1023 1.29 -43.06 -41.29
C LYS A 1023 1.06 -44.54 -41.04
N GLN A 1024 1.43 -45.09 -39.89
CA GLN A 1024 1.16 -46.51 -39.57
C GLN A 1024 -0.31 -46.80 -39.31
N LEU A 1025 -1.03 -45.85 -38.72
CA LEU A 1025 -2.47 -45.95 -38.47
C LEU A 1025 -3.28 -45.90 -39.76
N SER A 1026 -2.96 -44.98 -40.68
CA SER A 1026 -3.65 -44.85 -41.98
C SER A 1026 -3.48 -46.09 -42.86
N LEU A 1027 -2.38 -46.84 -42.72
CA LEU A 1027 -2.17 -48.12 -43.40
C LEU A 1027 -3.01 -49.27 -42.82
N GLY A 1028 -3.64 -49.10 -41.65
CA GLY A 1028 -4.47 -50.12 -40.97
C GLY A 1028 -3.71 -51.36 -40.49
N VAL A 1029 -2.39 -51.44 -40.70
CA VAL A 1029 -1.54 -52.58 -40.33
C VAL A 1029 -1.39 -52.65 -38.81
N PHE A 1030 -1.22 -51.51 -38.15
CA PHE A 1030 -1.08 -51.45 -36.70
C PHE A 1030 -2.34 -51.93 -35.98
N GLU A 1031 -3.52 -51.46 -36.41
CA GLU A 1031 -4.80 -51.87 -35.81
C GLU A 1031 -5.00 -53.39 -35.88
N LYS A 1032 -4.68 -54.02 -37.02
CA LYS A 1032 -4.74 -55.48 -37.17
C LYS A 1032 -3.82 -56.21 -36.19
N SER A 1033 -2.68 -55.62 -35.82
CA SER A 1033 -1.73 -56.21 -34.87
C SER A 1033 -2.22 -56.21 -33.42
N LEU A 1034 -3.20 -55.36 -33.08
CA LEU A 1034 -3.80 -55.29 -31.75
C LEU A 1034 -4.86 -56.36 -31.50
N LYS A 1035 -5.29 -57.12 -32.53
CA LYS A 1035 -6.27 -58.20 -32.38
C LYS A 1035 -5.71 -59.37 -31.57
N SER A 1036 -6.55 -59.95 -30.72
CA SER A 1036 -6.18 -61.08 -29.86
C SER A 1036 -5.85 -62.31 -30.71
N LYS A 1037 -4.71 -62.95 -30.41
CA LYS A 1037 -4.35 -64.24 -31.03
C LYS A 1037 -5.32 -65.37 -30.65
N LYS A 1038 -5.91 -65.30 -29.45
CA LYS A 1038 -6.87 -66.29 -28.95
C LYS A 1038 -8.28 -66.07 -29.52
N ASN A 1039 -8.64 -64.82 -29.81
CA ASN A 1039 -9.91 -64.46 -30.44
C ASN A 1039 -9.70 -63.34 -31.48
N PRO A 1040 -9.49 -63.69 -32.77
CA PRO A 1040 -9.19 -62.71 -33.83
C PRO A 1040 -10.29 -61.67 -34.10
N LYS A 1041 -11.50 -61.86 -33.57
CA LYS A 1041 -12.59 -60.89 -33.65
C LYS A 1041 -12.52 -59.83 -32.54
N ALA A 1042 -11.77 -60.08 -31.47
CA ALA A 1042 -11.62 -59.19 -30.32
C ALA A 1042 -10.26 -58.49 -30.31
N PHE A 1043 -10.20 -57.28 -29.74
CA PHE A 1043 -8.94 -56.62 -29.43
C PHE A 1043 -8.27 -57.25 -28.21
N THR A 1044 -6.95 -57.14 -28.16
CA THR A 1044 -6.16 -57.48 -26.96
C THR A 1044 -6.57 -56.55 -25.81
N ASN A 1045 -6.69 -57.10 -24.60
CA ASN A 1045 -7.01 -56.30 -23.41
C ASN A 1045 -5.99 -55.15 -23.23
N PRO A 1046 -6.44 -53.89 -22.97
CA PRO A 1046 -5.58 -52.74 -22.69
C PRO A 1046 -4.41 -53.02 -21.75
N GLU A 1047 -4.63 -53.72 -20.64
CA GLU A 1047 -3.58 -54.05 -19.68
C GLU A 1047 -2.47 -54.90 -20.29
N ASN A 1048 -2.82 -55.80 -21.22
CA ASN A 1048 -1.83 -56.62 -21.91
C ASN A 1048 -1.01 -55.80 -22.91
N ILE A 1049 -1.59 -54.73 -23.48
CA ILE A 1049 -0.85 -53.77 -24.31
C ILE A 1049 0.11 -52.96 -23.41
N ALA A 1050 -0.33 -52.46 -22.27
CA ALA A 1050 0.54 -51.78 -21.30
C ALA A 1050 1.71 -52.68 -20.85
N LYS A 1051 1.42 -53.93 -20.44
CA LYS A 1051 2.44 -54.94 -20.10
C LYS A 1051 3.41 -55.22 -21.25
N MET A 1052 2.93 -55.23 -22.49
CA MET A 1052 3.78 -55.38 -23.68
C MET A 1052 4.67 -54.15 -23.90
N ALA A 1053 4.10 -52.94 -23.78
CA ALA A 1053 4.81 -51.68 -23.95
C ALA A 1053 5.95 -51.53 -22.92
N LYS A 1054 5.70 -51.90 -21.65
CA LYS A 1054 6.71 -51.89 -20.58
C LYS A 1054 7.76 -53.01 -20.72
N ASN A 1055 7.54 -54.03 -21.55
CA ASN A 1055 8.47 -55.15 -21.72
C ASN A 1055 9.52 -54.87 -22.82
N LYS A 1056 10.69 -54.36 -22.39
CA LYS A 1056 11.83 -54.02 -23.28
C LYS A 1056 12.24 -55.15 -24.22
N THR A 1057 12.26 -56.40 -23.76
CA THR A 1057 12.64 -57.57 -24.58
C THR A 1057 11.64 -57.83 -25.70
N ARG A 1058 10.34 -57.73 -25.40
CA ARG A 1058 9.27 -57.87 -26.41
C ARG A 1058 9.31 -56.74 -27.43
N ILE A 1059 9.48 -55.49 -26.98
CA ILE A 1059 9.64 -54.33 -27.86
C ILE A 1059 10.85 -54.50 -28.78
N ASN A 1060 12.00 -54.92 -28.24
CA ASN A 1060 13.19 -55.21 -29.05
C ASN A 1060 12.96 -56.31 -30.08
N LYS A 1061 12.17 -57.34 -29.75
CA LYS A 1061 11.79 -58.39 -30.70
C LYS A 1061 10.91 -57.84 -31.83
N ILE A 1062 9.99 -56.93 -31.53
CA ILE A 1062 9.17 -56.23 -32.53
C ILE A 1062 10.05 -55.37 -33.45
N ILE A 1063 10.98 -54.59 -32.88
CA ILE A 1063 11.94 -53.77 -33.65
C ILE A 1063 12.78 -54.64 -34.58
N LYS A 1064 13.39 -55.72 -34.07
CA LYS A 1064 14.23 -56.64 -34.88
C LYS A 1064 13.43 -57.29 -36.01
N SER A 1065 12.22 -57.78 -35.72
CA SER A 1065 11.33 -58.37 -36.73
C SER A 1065 10.98 -57.38 -37.84
N ASN A 1066 10.66 -56.13 -37.48
CA ASN A 1066 10.37 -55.08 -38.46
C ASN A 1066 11.61 -54.65 -39.26
N ALA A 1067 12.79 -54.56 -38.61
CA ALA A 1067 14.04 -54.24 -39.29
C ALA A 1067 14.43 -55.29 -40.33
N ILE A 1068 14.24 -56.58 -40.02
CA ILE A 1068 14.46 -57.70 -40.96
C ILE A 1068 13.51 -57.58 -42.15
N LYS A 1069 12.20 -57.42 -41.91
CA LYS A 1069 11.20 -57.25 -42.99
C LYS A 1069 11.46 -56.02 -43.85
N ASN A 1070 11.88 -54.91 -43.26
CA ASN A 1070 12.23 -53.70 -44.00
C ASN A 1070 13.50 -53.89 -44.85
N ARG A 1071 14.53 -54.57 -44.34
CA ARG A 1071 15.70 -54.96 -45.15
C ARG A 1071 15.32 -55.85 -46.31
N GLU A 1072 14.47 -56.86 -46.09
CA GLU A 1072 13.96 -57.73 -47.15
C GLU A 1072 13.17 -56.94 -48.20
N HIS A 1073 12.36 -55.97 -47.78
CA HIS A 1073 11.61 -55.09 -48.70
C HIS A 1073 12.52 -54.16 -49.51
N LEU A 1074 13.54 -53.57 -48.88
CA LEU A 1074 14.53 -52.73 -49.54
C LEU A 1074 15.36 -53.55 -50.52
N ALA A 1075 15.79 -54.76 -50.14
CA ALA A 1075 16.48 -55.69 -51.03
C ALA A 1075 15.62 -56.13 -52.22
N LYS A 1076 14.31 -56.34 -52.01
CA LYS A 1076 13.36 -56.61 -53.11
C LYS A 1076 13.19 -55.40 -54.03
N LYS A 1077 13.16 -54.17 -53.50
CA LYS A 1077 13.09 -52.92 -54.30
C LYS A 1077 14.39 -52.66 -55.07
N SER A 1078 15.56 -52.84 -54.46
CA SER A 1078 16.85 -52.69 -55.14
C SER A 1078 17.00 -53.72 -56.26
N ASN A 1079 16.61 -54.98 -56.01
CA ASN A 1079 16.58 -56.01 -57.04
C ASN A 1079 15.60 -55.68 -58.17
N LYS A 1080 14.44 -55.09 -57.87
CA LYS A 1080 13.46 -54.67 -58.90
C LYS A 1080 13.97 -53.49 -59.75
N LYS A 1081 14.66 -52.51 -59.15
CA LYS A 1081 15.34 -51.42 -59.88
C LYS A 1081 16.53 -51.92 -60.71
N MET A 1082 17.30 -52.88 -60.19
CA MET A 1082 18.42 -53.50 -60.93
C MET A 1082 17.93 -54.31 -62.13
N VAL A 1083 16.81 -55.03 -61.98
CA VAL A 1083 16.16 -55.76 -63.07
C VAL A 1083 15.58 -54.77 -64.09
N GLN A 1084 14.90 -53.69 -63.68
CA GLN A 1084 14.41 -52.66 -64.59
C GLN A 1084 15.53 -51.94 -65.35
N ASN A 1085 16.65 -51.59 -64.69
CA ASN A 1085 17.79 -50.98 -65.37
C ASN A 1085 18.48 -51.94 -66.36
N LYS A 1086 18.54 -53.25 -66.05
CA LYS A 1086 18.99 -54.27 -67.01
C LYS A 1086 18.02 -54.43 -68.18
N THR A 1087 16.71 -54.31 -67.97
CA THR A 1087 15.71 -54.35 -69.06
C THR A 1087 15.78 -53.10 -69.95
N VAL A 1088 16.08 -51.93 -69.38
CA VAL A 1088 16.28 -50.68 -70.14
C VAL A 1088 17.60 -50.73 -70.92
N GLN A 1089 18.71 -51.18 -70.32
CA GLN A 1089 19.97 -51.39 -71.04
C GLN A 1089 19.83 -52.42 -72.18
N ASN A 1090 19.13 -53.53 -71.96
CA ASN A 1090 18.90 -54.53 -73.02
C ASN A 1090 17.99 -54.01 -74.15
N ARG A 1091 17.11 -53.02 -73.90
CA ARG A 1091 16.33 -52.35 -74.96
C ARG A 1091 17.14 -51.30 -75.71
N THR A 1092 18.06 -50.60 -75.04
CA THR A 1092 18.96 -49.63 -75.68
C THR A 1092 20.02 -50.31 -76.56
N VAL A 1093 20.45 -51.54 -76.21
CA VAL A 1093 21.37 -52.35 -77.04
C VAL A 1093 20.66 -53.03 -78.22
N GLN A 1094 19.32 -53.12 -78.21
CA GLN A 1094 18.54 -53.60 -79.36
C GLN A 1094 18.07 -52.48 -80.32
N SER A 1095 18.29 -51.20 -79.97
CA SER A 1095 17.93 -50.04 -80.79
C SER A 1095 19.16 -49.30 -81.37
N ILE A 1096 20.35 -49.88 -81.23
CA ILE A 1096 21.59 -49.55 -81.94
C ILE A 1096 21.93 -50.79 -82.76
#